data_AF-A0A844MZ07-F1
#
_entry.id   AF-A0A844MZ07-F1
#
_cell.length_a   1.000
_cell.length_b   1.000
_cell.length_c   1.000
_cell.angle_alpha   90.00
_cell.angle_beta   90.00
_cell.angle_gamma   90.00
#
_symmetry.space_group_name_H-M   'P 1'
#
loop_
_entity.id
_entity.type
_entity.pdbx_description
1 polymer ?
#
loop_
_entity_poly.entity_id
_entity_poly.type
_entity_poly.pdbx_seq_one_letter_code
_entity_poly.pdbx_strand_id
1 'polypeptide(L)'
;MFKFEHFVSSAAVHLQKISKILEQTVFFTQLLEENQTLQSLSRWFSRELQQGRCLIMLDGLDEVADESQRKQVTAWVDQQIKSYHKNIFLLTSRPRGYRDASLKNAGIVLEVQSFNLEQIRNFIHKWYLETEKIRLVNDESLKIEKQAQKQSKDLINRIRNSSSLSAMAVNPLLLTMISTVHHKLSLENRTLPEKRVELYKEMCEVLLEKRQKEKELLDTLTDKNKQSVLQVLALKLMQQTITEFKVADGIDWIQRYTKSKLSTEIPCIQRLLQTVVSDEVNDKVKPEKFIEYIRDVSGLLVEHEEQFYQFAHLSFQEYLAASQIKKIKNEKLLIRNFSNSWWAETIRLYAAQSDATTLIRAVLDMQSLSVNVMALAFDCLEESLRVDAKVRQQLIQRLEEGLESTDLETFKLAAQVRLIRRLKNFVRINEELEIDSSYITCAEYQLFLDETEEPRQPQHWQSKRFPVGDAKKTITGISRENALRFYAWLGKWYRSRLGNQLSEMAVHYRLPKEEEINQYSINDDQNFSESGIRLVKFQLPSKYSQLADYLWSGEWKTADEETVKVMLQVAGRERERYLDVRDIENFPCSDLHIIDQLWVYASKGHFGFSVQKKIYQSLGGTREYNEKIWYAFCDSVGWKNKWKWRIPSDLPLGHFPRPDRGRKYLLSHRMDL
;
A
#
# COMPACT_ATOMS: atom_id res chain seq x y z
N MET A 1 52.26 5.79 -3.54
CA MET A 1 52.73 4.40 -3.35
C MET A 1 52.09 3.60 -4.46
N PHE A 2 52.91 2.90 -5.25
CA PHE A 2 52.60 2.45 -6.60
C PHE A 2 51.60 1.27 -6.68
N LYS A 3 50.74 1.32 -7.72
CA LYS A 3 50.20 0.21 -8.55
C LYS A 3 49.72 -1.09 -7.85
N PHE A 4 48.40 -1.25 -7.75
CA PHE A 4 47.71 -2.56 -7.78
C PHE A 4 46.32 -2.48 -8.45
N GLU A 5 46.18 -1.61 -9.45
CA GLU A 5 44.90 -1.26 -10.11
C GLU A 5 44.53 -2.08 -11.36
N HIS A 6 45.15 -3.25 -11.63
CA HIS A 6 44.90 -3.92 -12.91
C HIS A 6 44.69 -5.45 -12.90
N PHE A 7 44.32 -6.08 -11.77
CA PHE A 7 44.15 -7.55 -11.76
C PHE A 7 42.88 -8.14 -11.11
N VAL A 8 41.86 -7.34 -10.79
CA VAL A 8 40.58 -7.87 -10.24
C VAL A 8 39.34 -7.40 -11.02
N SER A 9 39.50 -6.65 -12.12
CA SER A 9 38.40 -6.01 -12.85
C SER A 9 37.85 -6.79 -14.06
N SER A 10 38.09 -8.10 -14.20
CA SER A 10 37.71 -8.81 -15.45
C SER A 10 37.23 -10.26 -15.33
N ALA A 11 36.88 -10.77 -14.15
CA ALA A 11 36.48 -12.19 -14.03
C ALA A 11 35.06 -12.46 -13.50
N ALA A 12 34.25 -11.46 -13.13
CA ALA A 12 32.90 -11.74 -12.61
C ALA A 12 31.83 -10.68 -12.97
N VAL A 13 32.08 -9.83 -13.95
CA VAL A 13 31.07 -8.88 -14.49
C VAL A 13 29.92 -9.61 -15.23
N HIS A 14 29.92 -10.95 -15.29
CA HIS A 14 28.94 -11.76 -16.03
C HIS A 14 28.47 -13.01 -15.26
N LEU A 15 27.80 -12.82 -14.12
CA LEU A 15 26.77 -13.77 -13.64
C LEU A 15 25.45 -13.64 -14.42
N GLN A 16 25.31 -12.63 -15.29
CA GLN A 16 24.18 -12.42 -16.21
C GLN A 16 23.94 -13.55 -17.23
N LYS A 17 24.79 -14.57 -17.27
CA LYS A 17 24.69 -15.68 -18.21
C LYS A 17 24.01 -16.93 -17.65
N ILE A 18 23.38 -16.94 -16.46
CA ILE A 18 22.82 -18.20 -15.90
C ILE A 18 21.75 -18.84 -16.81
N SER A 19 21.07 -18.10 -17.68
CA SER A 19 20.17 -18.70 -18.70
C SER A 19 20.85 -19.01 -20.05
N LYS A 20 21.90 -18.27 -20.45
CA LYS A 20 22.80 -18.69 -21.56
C LYS A 20 23.70 -19.88 -21.18
N ILE A 21 23.79 -20.17 -19.87
CA ILE A 21 24.52 -21.28 -19.25
C ILE A 21 23.78 -22.63 -19.43
N LEU A 22 22.50 -22.63 -19.80
CA LEU A 22 21.73 -23.86 -20.04
C LEU A 22 21.62 -24.27 -21.53
N GLU A 23 22.08 -23.45 -22.48
CA GLU A 23 22.15 -23.84 -23.90
C GLU A 23 23.54 -24.35 -24.32
N GLN A 24 24.54 -24.29 -23.44
CA GLN A 24 25.88 -24.85 -23.67
C GLN A 24 26.36 -25.66 -22.46
N THR A 25 25.72 -26.78 -22.19
CA THR A 25 26.18 -27.78 -21.20
C THR A 25 27.54 -28.41 -21.56
N VAL A 26 28.22 -27.94 -22.61
CA VAL A 26 29.53 -28.43 -23.08
C VAL A 26 30.67 -27.45 -22.76
N PHE A 27 30.42 -26.13 -22.74
CA PHE A 27 31.51 -25.13 -22.64
C PHE A 27 31.97 -24.86 -21.20
N PHE A 28 31.07 -24.95 -20.22
CA PHE A 28 31.39 -24.70 -18.81
C PHE A 28 32.20 -25.84 -18.16
N THR A 29 31.99 -27.08 -18.61
CA THR A 29 32.75 -28.26 -18.19
C THR A 29 34.17 -28.25 -18.73
N GLN A 30 34.38 -27.85 -20.00
CA GLN A 30 35.70 -27.75 -20.61
C GLN A 30 36.61 -26.70 -19.93
N LEU A 31 36.05 -25.54 -19.58
CA LEU A 31 36.79 -24.46 -18.93
C LEU A 31 37.18 -24.78 -17.47
N LEU A 32 36.37 -25.62 -16.80
CA LEU A 32 36.71 -26.21 -15.51
C LEU A 32 37.76 -27.30 -15.64
N GLU A 33 37.75 -28.11 -16.70
CA GLU A 33 38.75 -29.16 -16.92
C GLU A 33 40.16 -28.62 -17.20
N GLU A 34 40.27 -27.50 -17.90
CA GLU A 34 41.56 -26.93 -18.34
C GLU A 34 42.23 -26.00 -17.31
N ASN A 35 41.53 -25.55 -16.27
CA ASN A 35 42.03 -24.52 -15.35
C ASN A 35 42.04 -25.01 -13.89
N GLN A 36 43.19 -25.50 -13.41
CA GLN A 36 43.36 -26.05 -12.05
C GLN A 36 42.89 -25.11 -10.93
N THR A 37 43.06 -23.80 -11.11
CA THR A 37 42.63 -22.79 -10.14
C THR A 37 41.10 -22.77 -9.98
N LEU A 38 40.36 -22.87 -11.09
CA LEU A 38 38.89 -22.93 -11.08
C LEU A 38 38.36 -24.24 -10.49
N GLN A 39 39.05 -25.37 -10.71
CA GLN A 39 38.71 -26.64 -10.04
C GLN A 39 38.93 -26.60 -8.53
N SER A 40 39.99 -25.93 -8.09
CA SER A 40 40.28 -25.80 -6.66
C SER A 40 39.19 -24.97 -5.96
N LEU A 41 38.74 -23.90 -6.61
CA LEU A 41 37.64 -23.05 -6.15
C LEU A 41 36.31 -23.81 -6.15
N SER A 42 36.00 -24.58 -7.20
CA SER A 42 34.75 -25.34 -7.25
C SER A 42 34.67 -26.40 -6.14
N ARG A 43 35.76 -27.15 -5.90
CA ARG A 43 35.83 -28.11 -4.77
C ARG A 43 35.69 -27.42 -3.42
N TRP A 44 36.29 -26.24 -3.27
CA TRP A 44 36.14 -25.43 -2.06
C TRP A 44 34.68 -25.02 -1.85
N PHE A 45 34.02 -24.43 -2.85
CA PHE A 45 32.60 -24.05 -2.76
C PHE A 45 31.69 -25.23 -2.47
N SER A 46 31.87 -26.37 -3.16
CA SER A 46 31.08 -27.57 -2.88
C SER A 46 31.24 -28.05 -1.44
N ARG A 47 32.47 -28.00 -0.90
CA ARG A 47 32.74 -28.35 0.50
C ARG A 47 32.08 -27.37 1.46
N GLU A 48 32.18 -26.06 1.23
CA GLU A 48 31.56 -25.05 2.09
C GLU A 48 30.02 -25.18 2.10
N LEU A 49 29.41 -25.39 0.93
CA LEU A 49 27.98 -25.64 0.79
C LEU A 49 27.55 -26.93 1.50
N GLN A 50 28.27 -28.04 1.36
CA GLN A 50 27.94 -29.27 2.09
C GLN A 50 28.07 -29.14 3.62
N GLN A 51 28.96 -28.27 4.07
CA GLN A 51 29.23 -28.03 5.49
C GLN A 51 28.28 -27.01 6.13
N GLY A 52 27.41 -26.34 5.36
CA GLY A 52 26.47 -25.36 5.89
C GLY A 52 27.11 -24.01 6.24
N ARG A 53 28.26 -23.68 5.63
CA ARG A 53 29.04 -22.48 5.95
C ARG A 53 28.78 -21.31 5.01
N CYS A 54 27.72 -21.38 4.21
CA CYS A 54 27.37 -20.36 3.25
C CYS A 54 26.06 -19.64 3.62
N LEU A 55 26.02 -18.34 3.34
CA LEU A 55 24.79 -17.57 3.15
C LEU A 55 24.63 -17.36 1.65
N ILE A 56 23.55 -17.88 1.07
CA ILE A 56 23.24 -17.73 -0.35
C ILE A 56 22.17 -16.64 -0.47
N MET A 57 22.52 -15.55 -1.18
CA MET A 57 21.60 -14.45 -1.45
C MET A 57 21.26 -14.42 -2.94
N LEU A 58 19.97 -14.50 -3.26
CA LEU A 58 19.44 -14.39 -4.61
C LEU A 58 18.52 -13.17 -4.68
N ASP A 59 18.97 -12.12 -5.34
CA ASP A 59 18.18 -10.91 -5.54
C ASP A 59 17.31 -11.07 -6.80
N GLY A 60 16.02 -10.75 -6.72
CA GLY A 60 15.13 -10.62 -7.88
C GLY A 60 14.80 -11.93 -8.61
N LEU A 61 14.17 -12.92 -7.94
CA LEU A 61 13.69 -14.15 -8.61
C LEU A 61 12.71 -13.85 -9.77
N ASP A 62 12.07 -12.67 -9.75
CA ASP A 62 11.14 -12.20 -10.77
C ASP A 62 11.80 -11.55 -12.00
N GLU A 63 13.12 -11.36 -12.02
CA GLU A 63 13.92 -10.85 -13.16
C GLU A 63 14.05 -11.84 -14.34
N VAL A 64 13.33 -12.96 -14.30
CA VAL A 64 13.23 -13.89 -15.43
C VAL A 64 11.92 -13.62 -16.16
N ALA A 65 11.92 -12.78 -17.20
CA ALA A 65 10.70 -12.38 -17.91
C ALA A 65 9.84 -13.55 -18.40
N ASP A 66 10.46 -14.61 -18.95
CA ASP A 66 9.73 -15.76 -19.46
C ASP A 66 9.22 -16.66 -18.32
N GLU A 67 7.90 -16.89 -18.29
CA GLU A 67 7.24 -17.65 -17.22
C GLU A 67 7.72 -19.11 -17.14
N SER A 68 8.01 -19.73 -18.29
CA SER A 68 8.49 -21.12 -18.36
C SER A 68 9.91 -21.23 -17.80
N GLN A 69 10.80 -20.32 -18.20
CA GLN A 69 12.16 -20.22 -17.65
C GLN A 69 12.14 -19.90 -16.16
N ARG A 70 11.25 -19.00 -15.70
CA ARG A 70 11.12 -18.66 -14.28
C ARG A 70 10.72 -19.88 -13.44
N LYS A 71 9.81 -20.72 -13.94
CA LYS A 71 9.46 -22.00 -13.30
C LYS A 71 10.64 -22.97 -13.25
N GLN A 72 11.46 -23.03 -14.29
CA GLN A 72 12.67 -23.86 -14.31
C GLN A 72 13.71 -23.38 -13.29
N VAL A 73 13.97 -22.07 -13.24
CA VAL A 73 14.89 -21.47 -12.25
C VAL A 73 14.39 -21.72 -10.83
N THR A 74 13.10 -21.50 -10.59
CA THR A 74 12.47 -21.76 -9.29
C THR A 74 12.62 -23.23 -8.87
N ALA A 75 12.34 -24.17 -9.78
CA ALA A 75 12.50 -25.60 -9.51
C ALA A 75 13.96 -25.98 -9.21
N TRP A 76 14.91 -25.37 -9.92
CA TRP A 76 16.33 -25.56 -9.67
C TRP A 76 16.77 -25.00 -8.30
N VAL A 77 16.33 -23.80 -7.96
CA VAL A 77 16.57 -23.17 -6.65
C VAL A 77 15.99 -24.04 -5.53
N ASP A 78 14.76 -24.53 -5.70
CA ASP A 78 14.12 -25.46 -4.76
C ASP A 78 14.97 -26.73 -4.53
N GLN A 79 15.56 -27.27 -5.60
CA GLN A 79 16.46 -28.41 -5.52
C GLN A 79 17.77 -28.06 -4.78
N GLN A 80 18.31 -26.86 -4.96
CA GLN A 80 19.50 -26.41 -4.24
C GLN A 80 19.22 -26.22 -2.75
N ILE A 81 18.09 -25.60 -2.40
CA ILE A 81 17.64 -25.45 -1.01
C ILE A 81 17.55 -26.83 -0.34
N LYS A 82 16.96 -27.80 -1.04
CA LYS A 82 16.86 -29.18 -0.54
C LYS A 82 18.21 -29.87 -0.39
N SER A 83 19.09 -29.74 -1.38
CA SER A 83 20.39 -30.42 -1.42
C SER A 83 21.39 -29.85 -0.41
N TYR A 84 21.29 -28.55 -0.14
CA TYR A 84 22.19 -27.79 0.71
C TYR A 84 21.47 -27.17 1.91
N HIS A 85 20.49 -27.89 2.47
CA HIS A 85 19.58 -27.44 3.53
C HIS A 85 20.24 -26.98 4.85
N LYS A 86 21.56 -27.20 5.00
CA LYS A 86 22.34 -26.70 6.15
C LYS A 86 22.73 -25.22 6.03
N ASN A 87 22.58 -24.63 4.84
CA ASN A 87 22.89 -23.23 4.57
C ASN A 87 21.64 -22.36 4.68
N ILE A 88 21.85 -21.06 4.85
CA ILE A 88 20.78 -20.07 4.80
C ILE A 88 20.63 -19.59 3.36
N PHE A 89 19.41 -19.66 2.83
CA PHE A 89 19.04 -19.07 1.56
C PHE A 89 18.15 -17.86 1.82
N LEU A 90 18.59 -16.69 1.35
CA LEU A 90 17.83 -15.45 1.37
C LEU A 90 17.47 -15.10 -0.08
N LEU A 91 16.18 -14.98 -0.37
CA LEU A 91 15.70 -14.67 -1.71
C LEU A 91 14.79 -13.45 -1.65
N THR A 92 14.89 -12.59 -2.66
CA THR A 92 13.95 -11.49 -2.88
C THR A 92 13.19 -11.73 -4.18
N SER A 93 11.95 -11.27 -4.25
CA SER A 93 11.12 -11.32 -5.44
C SER A 93 9.98 -10.32 -5.31
N ARG A 94 9.55 -9.72 -6.42
CA ARG A 94 8.27 -8.99 -6.43
C ARG A 94 7.10 -9.95 -6.15
N PRO A 95 6.01 -9.50 -5.51
CA PRO A 95 4.90 -10.36 -5.12
C PRO A 95 4.23 -11.12 -6.27
N ARG A 96 4.18 -10.51 -7.46
CA ARG A 96 3.60 -11.15 -8.65
C ARG A 96 4.51 -12.27 -9.17
N GLY A 97 5.80 -11.99 -9.31
CA GLY A 97 6.76 -12.99 -9.79
C GLY A 97 6.87 -14.20 -8.88
N TYR A 98 6.79 -14.01 -7.55
CA TYR A 98 6.78 -15.12 -6.60
C TYR A 98 5.49 -15.95 -6.65
N ARG A 99 4.33 -15.32 -6.89
CA ARG A 99 3.05 -16.04 -6.99
C ARG A 99 2.98 -16.94 -8.21
N ASP A 100 3.50 -16.47 -9.33
CA ASP A 100 3.50 -17.22 -10.59
C ASP A 100 4.47 -18.42 -10.55
N ALA A 101 5.50 -18.35 -9.70
CA ALA A 101 6.49 -19.40 -9.49
C ALA A 101 6.97 -19.47 -8.02
N SER A 102 6.15 -20.06 -7.14
CA SER A 102 6.46 -20.18 -5.71
C SER A 102 7.43 -21.33 -5.40
N LEU A 103 8.28 -21.13 -4.38
CA LEU A 103 9.21 -22.13 -3.87
C LEU A 103 8.51 -23.06 -2.88
N LYS A 104 8.60 -24.37 -3.09
CA LYS A 104 7.96 -25.39 -2.24
C LYS A 104 8.73 -25.63 -0.95
N ASN A 105 10.05 -25.42 -0.96
CA ASN A 105 10.92 -25.67 0.19
C ASN A 105 11.32 -24.37 0.92
N ALA A 106 10.66 -23.24 0.63
CA ALA A 106 10.86 -22.03 1.39
C ALA A 106 10.36 -22.22 2.84
N GLY A 107 11.26 -22.09 3.81
CA GLY A 107 10.91 -22.27 5.22
C GLY A 107 10.05 -21.13 5.77
N ILE A 108 10.38 -19.89 5.39
CA ILE A 108 9.67 -18.68 5.81
C ILE A 108 9.53 -17.78 4.57
N VAL A 109 8.33 -17.26 4.35
CA VAL A 109 8.04 -16.24 3.33
C VAL A 109 7.67 -14.97 4.07
N LEU A 110 8.39 -13.88 3.78
CA LEU A 110 8.19 -12.57 4.39
C LEU A 110 7.87 -11.55 3.31
N GLU A 111 6.98 -10.60 3.62
CA GLU A 111 6.67 -9.47 2.75
C GLU A 111 7.30 -8.18 3.31
N VAL A 112 7.95 -7.41 2.44
CA VAL A 112 8.48 -6.09 2.80
C VAL A 112 7.32 -5.12 2.95
N GLN A 113 7.02 -4.74 4.19
CA GLN A 113 5.98 -3.76 4.49
C GLN A 113 6.41 -2.34 4.12
N SER A 114 5.42 -1.47 3.89
CA SER A 114 5.67 -0.04 3.69
C SER A 114 6.26 0.59 4.95
N PHE A 115 7.00 1.70 4.80
CA PHE A 115 7.54 2.40 5.97
C PHE A 115 6.44 2.97 6.86
N ASN A 116 6.60 2.75 8.16
CA ASN A 116 5.83 3.41 9.20
C ASN A 116 6.41 4.83 9.48
N LEU A 117 5.73 5.72 10.22
CA LEU A 117 6.24 7.11 10.37
C LEU A 117 7.55 7.14 11.17
N GLU A 118 7.77 6.24 12.11
CA GLU A 118 9.06 6.16 12.82
C GLU A 118 10.21 5.83 11.85
N GLN A 119 10.02 4.86 10.97
CA GLN A 119 10.96 4.50 9.91
C GLN A 119 11.16 5.65 8.92
N ILE A 120 10.10 6.35 8.52
CA ILE A 120 10.19 7.56 7.68
C ILE A 120 11.05 8.62 8.38
N ARG A 121 10.80 8.90 9.67
CA ARG A 121 11.56 9.90 10.44
C ARG A 121 13.03 9.50 10.56
N ASN A 122 13.30 8.24 10.90
CA ASN A 122 14.65 7.71 11.02
C ASN A 122 15.39 7.75 9.69
N PHE A 123 14.72 7.40 8.59
CA PHE A 123 15.26 7.51 7.24
C PHE A 123 15.63 8.97 6.92
N ILE A 124 14.70 9.92 7.09
CA ILE A 124 14.91 11.34 6.79
C ILE A 124 16.09 11.89 7.61
N HIS A 125 16.13 11.62 8.92
CA HIS A 125 17.22 12.09 9.78
C HIS A 125 18.59 11.57 9.30
N LYS A 126 18.71 10.28 9.03
CA LYS A 126 19.97 9.68 8.54
C LYS A 126 20.34 10.20 7.15
N TRP A 127 19.37 10.30 6.25
CA TRP A 127 19.58 10.78 4.88
C TRP A 127 20.11 12.22 4.86
N TYR A 128 19.52 13.13 5.64
CA TYR A 128 19.99 14.53 5.72
C TYR A 128 21.37 14.64 6.36
N LEU A 129 21.64 13.84 7.41
CA LEU A 129 22.95 13.84 8.05
C LEU A 129 24.06 13.45 7.06
N GLU A 130 23.87 12.35 6.33
CA GLU A 130 24.88 11.87 5.37
C GLU A 130 24.99 12.80 4.15
N THR A 131 23.87 13.36 3.67
CA THR A 131 23.89 14.31 2.54
C THR A 131 24.61 15.60 2.90
N GLU A 132 24.37 16.16 4.09
CA GLU A 132 25.06 17.38 4.54
C GLU A 132 26.54 17.11 4.85
N LYS A 133 26.92 15.93 5.36
CA LYS A 133 28.34 15.54 5.52
C LYS A 133 29.08 15.55 4.18
N ILE A 134 28.48 14.99 3.13
CA ILE A 134 29.07 14.94 1.77
C ILE A 134 29.16 16.34 1.16
N ARG A 135 28.22 17.23 1.47
CA ARG A 135 28.19 18.59 0.93
C ARG A 135 29.16 19.54 1.64
N LEU A 136 29.28 19.39 2.95
CA LEU A 136 29.99 20.30 3.85
C LEU A 136 31.28 19.64 4.40
N VAL A 137 32.01 18.93 3.54
CA VAL A 137 33.21 18.14 3.89
C VAL A 137 34.26 18.93 4.67
N ASN A 138 34.30 20.26 4.48
CA ASN A 138 35.29 21.16 5.10
C ASN A 138 34.72 22.03 6.25
N ASP A 139 33.49 21.78 6.69
CA ASP A 139 32.80 22.57 7.73
C ASP A 139 32.78 21.84 9.09
N GLU A 140 32.47 22.57 10.16
CA GLU A 140 32.39 22.03 11.52
C GLU A 140 31.23 21.03 11.68
N SER A 141 31.48 19.89 12.34
CA SER A 141 30.46 18.84 12.61
C SER A 141 29.17 19.39 13.23
N LEU A 142 29.27 20.40 14.10
CA LEU A 142 28.12 21.04 14.74
C LEU A 142 27.23 21.82 13.76
N LYS A 143 27.81 22.41 12.70
CA LYS A 143 27.03 23.10 11.66
C LYS A 143 26.29 22.11 10.77
N ILE A 144 26.95 21.01 10.41
CA ILE A 144 26.39 19.90 9.63
C ILE A 144 25.17 19.32 10.36
N GLU A 145 25.32 18.98 11.63
CA GLU A 145 24.23 18.42 12.43
C GLU A 145 23.06 19.40 12.60
N LYS A 146 23.32 20.68 12.86
CA LYS A 146 22.27 21.70 12.99
C LYS A 146 21.48 21.87 11.69
N GLN A 147 22.16 21.92 10.55
CA GLN A 147 21.50 22.07 9.25
C GLN A 147 20.69 20.82 8.89
N ALA A 148 21.26 19.62 9.08
CA ALA A 148 20.57 18.36 8.86
C ALA A 148 19.33 18.23 9.76
N GLN A 149 19.43 18.60 11.05
CA GLN A 149 18.30 18.61 11.97
C GLN A 149 17.21 19.61 11.55
N LYS A 150 17.59 20.80 11.08
CA LYS A 150 16.65 21.82 10.61
C LYS A 150 15.85 21.31 9.41
N GLN A 151 16.53 20.81 8.38
CA GLN A 151 15.87 20.34 7.15
C GLN A 151 15.06 19.06 7.37
N SER A 152 15.57 18.12 8.17
CA SER A 152 14.82 16.90 8.51
C SER A 152 13.54 17.22 9.29
N LYS A 153 13.58 18.13 10.27
CA LYS A 153 12.39 18.58 10.99
C LYS A 153 11.36 19.23 10.05
N ASP A 154 11.81 20.07 9.11
CA ASP A 154 10.92 20.70 8.13
C ASP A 154 10.21 19.64 7.26
N LEU A 155 10.98 18.71 6.67
CA LEU A 155 10.38 17.68 5.81
C LEU A 155 9.42 16.76 6.58
N ILE A 156 9.79 16.34 7.79
CA ILE A 156 8.92 15.50 8.64
C ILE A 156 7.61 16.22 8.94
N ASN A 157 7.66 17.53 9.23
CA ASN A 157 6.45 18.30 9.52
C ASN A 157 5.56 18.43 8.27
N ARG A 158 6.15 18.65 7.10
CA ARG A 158 5.41 18.69 5.82
C ARG A 158 4.74 17.36 5.50
N ILE A 159 5.46 16.24 5.65
CA ILE A 159 4.91 14.90 5.44
C ILE A 159 3.75 14.62 6.41
N ARG A 160 3.86 15.07 7.67
CA ARG A 160 2.78 14.89 8.65
C ARG A 160 1.53 15.69 8.30
N ASN A 161 1.70 16.92 7.82
CA ASN A 161 0.59 17.86 7.61
C ASN A 161 -0.02 17.75 6.20
N SER A 162 0.52 16.91 5.32
CA SER A 162 0.01 16.69 3.96
C SER A 162 -0.29 15.21 3.73
N SER A 163 -1.57 14.88 3.53
CA SER A 163 -2.02 13.52 3.21
C SER A 163 -1.38 12.98 1.94
N SER A 164 -1.22 13.83 0.92
CA SER A 164 -0.56 13.52 -0.35
C SER A 164 0.91 13.12 -0.14
N LEU A 165 1.68 13.94 0.58
CA LEU A 165 3.09 13.63 0.87
C LEU A 165 3.22 12.38 1.74
N SER A 166 2.34 12.23 2.73
CA SER A 166 2.33 11.07 3.62
C SER A 166 2.05 9.77 2.87
N ALA A 167 1.09 9.77 1.95
CA ALA A 167 0.76 8.60 1.13
C ALA A 167 1.92 8.17 0.22
N MET A 168 2.78 9.09 -0.21
CA MET A 168 3.96 8.78 -1.02
C MET A 168 5.17 8.36 -0.18
N ALA A 169 5.35 8.96 1.00
CA ALA A 169 6.51 8.76 1.87
C ALA A 169 6.61 7.35 2.46
N VAL A 170 5.53 6.56 2.46
CA VAL A 170 5.54 5.16 2.91
C VAL A 170 6.34 4.25 1.96
N ASN A 171 6.55 4.66 0.70
CA ASN A 171 7.40 3.96 -0.24
C ASN A 171 8.85 4.50 -0.13
N PRO A 172 9.85 3.67 0.23
CA PRO A 172 11.23 4.14 0.44
C PRO A 172 11.87 4.81 -0.78
N LEU A 173 11.54 4.36 -1.99
CA LEU A 173 12.02 4.96 -3.23
C LEU A 173 11.45 6.37 -3.40
N LEU A 174 10.13 6.53 -3.26
CA LEU A 174 9.49 7.85 -3.33
C LEU A 174 9.96 8.77 -2.20
N LEU A 175 10.16 8.25 -0.99
CA LEU A 175 10.72 9.01 0.13
C LEU A 175 12.13 9.53 -0.16
N THR A 176 12.96 8.71 -0.81
CA THR A 176 14.30 9.11 -1.27
C THR A 176 14.20 10.26 -2.26
N MET A 177 13.28 10.17 -3.23
CA MET A 177 13.05 11.24 -4.21
C MET A 177 12.51 12.52 -3.57
N ILE A 178 11.52 12.41 -2.66
CA ILE A 178 10.99 13.55 -1.89
C ILE A 178 12.12 14.23 -1.11
N SER A 179 12.97 13.46 -0.43
CA SER A 179 14.09 14.00 0.36
C SER A 179 15.10 14.73 -0.53
N THR A 180 15.42 14.13 -1.69
CA THR A 180 16.31 14.72 -2.69
C THR A 180 15.77 16.04 -3.25
N VAL A 181 14.50 16.06 -3.65
CA VAL A 181 13.82 17.24 -4.18
C VAL A 181 13.69 18.33 -3.12
N HIS A 182 13.25 17.98 -1.91
CA HIS A 182 13.12 18.91 -0.81
C HIS A 182 14.47 19.56 -0.45
N HIS A 183 15.54 18.76 -0.39
CA HIS A 183 16.89 19.27 -0.16
C HIS A 183 17.29 20.28 -1.23
N LYS A 184 17.15 19.92 -2.51
CA LYS A 184 17.48 20.79 -3.65
C LYS A 184 16.67 22.10 -3.63
N LEU A 185 15.36 22.02 -3.47
CA LEU A 185 14.48 23.20 -3.40
C LEU A 185 14.82 24.09 -2.20
N SER A 186 15.13 23.50 -1.04
CA SER A 186 15.53 24.25 0.15
C SER A 186 16.80 25.06 -0.07
N LEU A 187 17.75 24.59 -0.89
CA LEU A 187 18.95 25.35 -1.25
C LEU A 187 18.65 26.57 -2.12
N GLU A 188 17.56 26.51 -2.88
CA GLU A 188 17.07 27.59 -3.75
C GLU A 188 16.05 28.50 -3.05
N ASN A 189 15.87 28.35 -1.73
CA ASN A 189 14.82 29.01 -0.94
C ASN A 189 13.40 28.78 -1.47
N ARG A 190 13.19 27.64 -2.15
CA ARG A 190 11.89 27.17 -2.61
C ARG A 190 11.31 26.16 -1.63
N THR A 191 10.00 25.97 -1.68
CA THR A 191 9.28 25.02 -0.82
C THR A 191 8.76 23.84 -1.62
N LEU A 192 8.62 22.70 -0.95
CA LEU A 192 8.04 21.51 -1.58
C LEU A 192 6.55 21.75 -1.85
N PRO A 193 6.05 21.46 -3.06
CA PRO A 193 4.62 21.59 -3.35
C PRO A 193 3.78 20.66 -2.50
N GLU A 194 2.58 21.12 -2.12
CA GLU A 194 1.60 20.31 -1.38
C GLU A 194 0.78 19.41 -2.30
N LYS A 195 0.54 19.86 -3.54
CA LYS A 195 -0.23 19.11 -4.54
C LYS A 195 0.63 18.02 -5.18
N ARG A 196 0.07 16.81 -5.27
CA ARG A 196 0.73 15.63 -5.84
C ARG A 196 1.24 15.84 -7.26
N VAL A 197 0.44 16.47 -8.12
CA VAL A 197 0.82 16.74 -9.52
C VAL A 197 2.00 17.71 -9.63
N GLU A 198 2.08 18.70 -8.75
CA GLU A 198 3.18 19.67 -8.70
C GLU A 198 4.43 19.00 -8.13
N LEU A 199 4.28 18.13 -7.13
CA LEU A 199 5.39 17.34 -6.60
C LEU A 199 6.02 16.43 -7.67
N TYR A 200 5.21 15.71 -8.46
CA TYR A 200 5.73 14.89 -9.55
C TYR A 200 6.42 15.73 -10.62
N LYS A 201 5.90 16.93 -10.89
CA LYS A 201 6.56 17.91 -11.76
C LYS A 201 7.95 18.28 -11.23
N GLU A 202 8.04 18.71 -9.97
CA GLU A 202 9.31 19.09 -9.35
C GLU A 202 10.28 17.91 -9.27
N MET A 203 9.79 16.69 -8.98
CA MET A 203 10.61 15.47 -9.04
C MET A 203 11.20 15.25 -10.41
N CYS A 204 10.38 15.34 -11.47
CA CYS A 204 10.86 15.18 -12.84
C CYS A 204 11.86 16.28 -13.20
N GLU A 205 11.60 17.53 -12.84
CA GLU A 205 12.49 18.67 -13.12
C GLU A 205 13.83 18.50 -12.40
N VAL A 206 13.83 18.31 -11.08
CA VAL A 206 15.06 18.15 -10.27
C VAL A 206 15.87 16.92 -10.68
N LEU A 207 15.22 15.78 -10.95
CA LEU A 207 15.93 14.57 -11.37
C LEU A 207 16.52 14.70 -12.78
N LEU A 208 15.94 15.54 -13.64
CA LEU A 208 16.47 15.83 -14.98
C LEU A 208 17.55 16.93 -14.98
N GLU A 209 17.51 17.86 -14.02
CA GLU A 209 18.35 19.08 -13.88
C GLU A 209 19.82 18.85 -13.46
N LYS A 210 20.43 17.72 -13.87
CA LYS A 210 21.88 17.43 -13.85
C LYS A 210 22.61 17.38 -12.48
N ARG A 211 23.16 16.18 -12.19
CA ARG A 211 24.53 16.00 -11.64
C ARG A 211 25.54 16.36 -12.73
N GLN A 212 25.87 17.64 -12.86
CA GLN A 212 26.60 18.22 -14.00
C GLN A 212 28.14 18.00 -13.99
N LYS A 213 28.65 16.95 -13.35
CA LYS A 213 30.11 16.74 -13.25
C LYS A 213 30.68 15.58 -14.04
N GLU A 214 29.87 14.71 -14.65
CA GLU A 214 30.41 13.60 -15.46
C GLU A 214 29.57 13.38 -16.73
N LYS A 215 30.26 13.37 -17.88
CA LYS A 215 29.82 13.13 -19.27
C LYS A 215 29.38 14.37 -20.09
N GLU A 216 30.36 14.91 -20.81
CA GLU A 216 30.32 15.99 -21.82
C GLU A 216 29.44 15.71 -23.07
N LEU A 217 28.76 14.56 -23.14
CA LEU A 217 28.10 14.07 -24.37
C LEU A 217 26.64 14.54 -24.57
N LEU A 218 25.97 15.08 -23.55
CA LEU A 218 24.53 15.37 -23.57
C LEU A 218 24.14 16.82 -23.24
N ASP A 219 25.13 17.72 -23.16
CA ASP A 219 24.96 19.14 -22.84
C ASP A 219 24.11 19.93 -23.84
N THR A 220 23.74 19.31 -24.97
CA THR A 220 22.91 19.91 -26.03
C THR A 220 21.40 19.77 -25.80
N LEU A 221 20.94 18.90 -24.89
CA LEU A 221 19.51 18.70 -24.62
C LEU A 221 19.06 19.45 -23.37
N THR A 222 18.12 20.39 -23.54
CA THR A 222 17.44 21.04 -22.42
C THR A 222 16.56 20.04 -21.66
N ASP A 223 16.30 20.29 -20.38
CA ASP A 223 15.53 19.37 -19.53
C ASP A 223 14.08 19.20 -20.03
N LYS A 224 13.52 20.25 -20.63
CA LYS A 224 12.23 20.20 -21.33
C LYS A 224 12.21 19.19 -22.49
N ASN A 225 13.34 19.02 -23.18
CA ASN A 225 13.45 18.04 -24.28
C ASN A 225 13.53 16.63 -23.73
N LYS A 226 14.33 16.41 -22.68
CA LYS A 226 14.43 15.11 -22.00
C LYS A 226 13.06 14.66 -21.49
N GLN A 227 12.35 15.55 -20.80
CA GLN A 227 11.00 15.28 -20.31
C GLN A 227 10.03 14.98 -21.45
N SER A 228 10.13 15.68 -22.58
CA SER A 228 9.27 15.44 -23.75
C SER A 228 9.44 14.04 -24.35
N VAL A 229 10.66 13.50 -24.34
CA VAL A 229 10.93 12.12 -24.78
C VAL A 229 10.32 11.12 -23.80
N LEU A 230 10.51 11.33 -22.50
CA LEU A 230 9.94 10.47 -21.46
C LEU A 230 8.40 10.49 -21.46
N GLN A 231 7.79 11.64 -21.72
CA GLN A 231 6.35 11.81 -21.92
C GLN A 231 5.79 10.92 -23.05
N VAL A 232 6.54 10.76 -24.14
CA VAL A 232 6.14 9.90 -25.26
C VAL A 232 6.21 8.43 -24.87
N LEU A 233 7.32 8.01 -24.26
CA LEU A 233 7.49 6.64 -23.77
C LEU A 233 6.37 6.30 -22.78
N ALA A 234 6.17 7.14 -21.78
CA ALA A 234 5.13 6.96 -20.77
C ALA A 234 3.73 6.81 -21.38
N LEU A 235 3.37 7.67 -22.34
CA LEU A 235 2.08 7.55 -23.02
C LEU A 235 1.95 6.22 -23.80
N LYS A 236 3.03 5.73 -24.42
CA LYS A 236 3.01 4.46 -25.14
C LYS A 236 2.84 3.26 -24.22
N LEU A 237 3.54 3.24 -23.09
CA LEU A 237 3.38 2.22 -22.06
C LEU A 237 1.93 2.20 -21.52
N MET A 238 1.35 3.38 -21.25
CA MET A 238 -0.04 3.49 -20.82
C MET A 238 -1.03 2.96 -21.87
N GLN A 239 -0.81 3.27 -23.16
CA GLN A 239 -1.63 2.77 -24.27
C GLN A 239 -1.55 1.25 -24.45
N GLN A 240 -0.41 0.66 -24.15
CA GLN A 240 -0.18 -0.78 -24.25
C GLN A 240 -0.49 -1.53 -22.96
N THR A 241 -0.91 -0.85 -21.89
CA THR A 241 -1.18 -1.44 -20.56
C THR A 241 0.01 -2.22 -20.00
N ILE A 242 1.22 -1.70 -20.19
CA ILE A 242 2.49 -2.29 -19.72
C ILE A 242 3.28 -1.28 -18.87
N THR A 243 4.23 -1.78 -18.09
CA THR A 243 5.15 -0.96 -17.27
C THR A 243 6.60 -1.03 -17.74
N GLU A 244 6.91 -1.98 -18.61
CA GLU A 244 8.26 -2.26 -19.09
C GLU A 244 8.29 -2.23 -20.63
N PHE A 245 9.45 -1.96 -21.20
CA PHE A 245 9.68 -1.99 -22.64
C PHE A 245 11.10 -2.42 -22.99
N LYS A 246 11.26 -3.06 -24.15
CA LYS A 246 12.57 -3.32 -24.74
C LYS A 246 13.16 -2.02 -25.29
N VAL A 247 14.48 -1.84 -25.16
CA VAL A 247 15.20 -0.67 -25.70
C VAL A 247 14.85 -0.41 -27.17
N ALA A 248 14.84 -1.45 -28.00
CA ALA A 248 14.50 -1.34 -29.42
C ALA A 248 13.10 -0.75 -29.67
N ASP A 249 12.09 -1.19 -28.90
CA ASP A 249 10.72 -0.69 -28.99
C ASP A 249 10.64 0.78 -28.53
N GLY A 250 11.31 1.10 -27.42
CA GLY A 250 11.39 2.47 -26.92
C GLY A 250 11.98 3.43 -27.95
N ILE A 251 13.06 2.99 -28.62
CA ILE A 251 13.71 3.75 -29.68
C ILE A 251 12.78 3.95 -30.88
N ASP A 252 12.12 2.90 -31.35
CA ASP A 252 11.14 3.00 -32.43
C ASP A 252 10.03 4.01 -32.09
N TRP A 253 9.49 3.97 -30.86
CA TRP A 253 8.46 4.90 -30.44
C TRP A 253 8.94 6.36 -30.43
N ILE A 254 10.14 6.62 -29.92
CA ILE A 254 10.77 7.95 -29.91
C ILE A 254 10.99 8.44 -31.33
N GLN A 255 11.52 7.58 -32.21
CA GLN A 255 11.78 7.90 -33.61
C GLN A 255 10.48 8.22 -34.36
N ARG A 256 9.44 7.38 -34.22
CA ARG A 256 8.13 7.60 -34.87
C ARG A 256 7.47 8.89 -34.40
N TYR A 257 7.49 9.16 -33.10
CA TYR A 257 6.93 10.39 -32.56
C TYR A 257 7.60 11.62 -33.18
N THR A 258 8.93 11.61 -33.23
CA THR A 258 9.68 12.74 -33.78
C THR A 258 9.43 12.91 -35.28
N LYS A 259 9.39 11.81 -36.05
CA LYS A 259 9.06 11.84 -37.49
C LYS A 259 7.66 12.41 -37.75
N SER A 260 6.68 12.11 -36.88
CA SER A 260 5.29 12.56 -37.05
C SER A 260 5.06 14.06 -36.78
N LYS A 261 5.94 14.71 -36.00
CA LYS A 261 5.81 16.12 -35.59
C LYS A 261 6.68 17.08 -36.41
N LEU A 262 7.13 16.67 -37.61
CA LEU A 262 8.10 17.37 -38.46
C LEU A 262 7.68 18.76 -38.98
N SER A 263 6.53 19.31 -38.58
CA SER A 263 6.00 20.53 -39.19
C SER A 263 6.03 21.82 -38.36
N THR A 264 6.22 21.87 -37.02
CA THR A 264 6.22 23.23 -36.39
C THR A 264 6.76 23.47 -34.97
N GLU A 265 6.96 22.48 -34.08
CA GLU A 265 7.09 22.83 -32.64
C GLU A 265 8.31 22.32 -31.87
N ILE A 266 9.17 21.45 -32.44
CA ILE A 266 10.29 20.90 -31.66
C ILE A 266 11.61 20.81 -32.46
N PRO A 267 12.29 21.94 -32.75
CA PRO A 267 13.56 21.99 -33.51
C PRO A 267 14.71 21.19 -32.86
N CYS A 268 14.63 20.93 -31.56
CA CYS A 268 15.66 20.25 -30.79
C CYS A 268 15.59 18.71 -30.88
N ILE A 269 14.40 18.12 -31.02
CA ILE A 269 14.29 16.68 -31.31
C ILE A 269 14.63 16.43 -32.80
N GLN A 270 14.40 17.43 -33.67
CA GLN A 270 14.94 17.45 -35.02
C GLN A 270 16.48 17.43 -35.03
N ARG A 271 17.19 18.04 -34.06
CA ARG A 271 18.66 17.86 -33.87
C ARG A 271 19.06 16.47 -33.33
N LEU A 272 18.21 15.82 -32.53
CA LEU A 272 18.38 14.42 -32.12
C LEU A 272 18.21 13.43 -33.30
N LEU A 273 17.46 13.81 -34.34
CA LEU A 273 17.20 12.96 -35.52
C LEU A 273 17.92 13.38 -36.82
N GLN A 274 18.29 14.64 -37.01
CA GLN A 274 19.07 15.11 -38.19
C GLN A 274 20.51 14.60 -38.18
N THR A 275 20.87 13.84 -37.16
CA THR A 275 22.15 13.15 -36.99
C THR A 275 22.25 11.83 -37.76
N VAL A 276 21.19 11.32 -38.38
CA VAL A 276 21.21 10.02 -39.09
C VAL A 276 21.63 10.11 -40.57
N VAL A 277 22.05 11.29 -41.07
CA VAL A 277 22.59 11.40 -42.45
C VAL A 277 23.87 12.25 -42.45
N SER A 278 24.97 11.67 -41.97
CA SER A 278 26.34 11.95 -42.46
C SER A 278 27.34 11.15 -41.61
N ASP A 279 28.12 10.31 -42.27
CA ASP A 279 29.10 9.37 -41.70
C ASP A 279 30.38 10.02 -41.16
N GLU A 280 30.45 11.35 -41.07
CA GLU A 280 31.69 12.01 -40.66
C GLU A 280 31.44 13.06 -39.56
N VAL A 281 32.07 12.79 -38.41
CA VAL A 281 32.62 13.75 -37.44
C VAL A 281 31.64 14.82 -36.90
N ASN A 282 30.87 14.46 -35.85
CA ASN A 282 30.68 15.29 -34.63
C ASN A 282 29.71 14.59 -33.67
N ASP A 283 30.04 14.48 -32.38
CA ASP A 283 29.31 13.74 -31.33
C ASP A 283 27.77 13.85 -31.38
N LYS A 284 27.13 12.78 -31.88
CA LYS A 284 25.68 12.61 -32.04
C LYS A 284 25.13 11.73 -30.92
N VAL A 285 24.16 12.22 -30.15
CA VAL A 285 23.46 11.43 -29.12
C VAL A 285 22.54 10.41 -29.79
N LYS A 286 22.88 9.13 -29.71
CA LYS A 286 21.99 8.04 -30.16
C LYS A 286 20.84 7.83 -29.15
N PRO A 287 19.61 7.47 -29.56
CA PRO A 287 18.49 7.17 -28.66
C PRO A 287 18.81 6.17 -27.54
N GLU A 288 19.67 5.19 -27.81
CA GLU A 288 20.23 4.23 -26.86
C GLU A 288 20.96 4.96 -25.73
N LYS A 289 21.89 5.86 -26.07
CA LYS A 289 22.64 6.69 -25.11
C LYS A 289 21.73 7.59 -24.28
N PHE A 290 20.59 8.02 -24.83
CA PHE A 290 19.60 8.78 -24.06
C PHE A 290 18.95 7.92 -22.97
N ILE A 291 18.48 6.71 -23.31
CA ILE A 291 17.85 5.79 -22.35
C ILE A 291 18.86 5.40 -21.26
N GLU A 292 20.10 5.05 -21.64
CA GLU A 292 21.19 4.78 -20.72
C GLU A 292 21.49 5.97 -19.80
N TYR A 293 21.49 7.20 -20.33
CA TYR A 293 21.70 8.40 -19.53
C TYR A 293 20.58 8.64 -18.51
N ILE A 294 19.32 8.48 -18.91
CA ILE A 294 18.20 8.64 -17.98
C ILE A 294 18.28 7.57 -16.88
N ARG A 295 18.69 6.34 -17.21
CA ARG A 295 18.97 5.29 -16.21
C ARG A 295 20.09 5.70 -15.25
N ASP A 296 21.24 6.08 -15.78
CA ASP A 296 22.47 6.29 -14.99
C ASP A 296 22.45 7.58 -14.17
N VAL A 297 21.79 8.64 -14.68
CA VAL A 297 21.94 9.99 -14.14
C VAL A 297 20.70 10.50 -13.43
N SER A 298 19.50 10.30 -14.00
CA SER A 298 18.26 10.79 -13.37
C SER A 298 17.62 9.75 -12.46
N GLY A 299 17.88 8.46 -12.68
CA GLY A 299 17.23 7.36 -11.95
C GLY A 299 15.71 7.30 -12.18
N LEU A 300 15.19 8.01 -13.19
CA LEU A 300 13.77 7.97 -13.56
C LEU A 300 13.41 6.70 -14.34
N LEU A 301 14.41 6.12 -15.03
CA LEU A 301 14.31 4.80 -15.62
C LEU A 301 15.23 3.85 -14.85
N VAL A 302 14.81 2.60 -14.77
CA VAL A 302 15.63 1.50 -14.25
C VAL A 302 15.65 0.37 -15.27
N GLU A 303 16.81 -0.25 -15.43
CA GLU A 303 16.96 -1.49 -16.19
C GLU A 303 16.74 -2.65 -15.23
N HIS A 304 15.71 -3.45 -15.48
CA HIS A 304 15.35 -4.58 -14.62
C HIS A 304 15.84 -5.90 -15.18
N GLU A 305 15.91 -6.02 -16.51
CA GLU A 305 16.52 -7.13 -17.22
C GLU A 305 17.34 -6.57 -18.37
N GLU A 306 18.28 -7.35 -18.92
CA GLU A 306 19.15 -6.89 -20.01
C GLU A 306 18.30 -6.37 -21.19
N GLN A 307 18.46 -5.08 -21.54
CA GLN A 307 17.68 -4.38 -22.58
C GLN A 307 16.20 -4.12 -22.25
N PHE A 308 15.73 -4.35 -21.02
CA PHE A 308 14.38 -4.02 -20.58
C PHE A 308 14.37 -2.91 -19.53
N TYR A 309 13.60 -1.87 -19.84
CA TYR A 309 13.55 -0.64 -19.06
C TYR A 309 12.14 -0.39 -18.58
N GLN A 310 12.01 0.18 -17.39
CA GLN A 310 10.76 0.67 -16.83
C GLN A 310 10.98 2.00 -16.11
N PHE A 311 9.91 2.74 -15.85
CA PHE A 311 9.99 3.86 -14.93
C PHE A 311 10.27 3.37 -13.52
N ALA A 312 11.08 4.11 -12.76
CA ALA A 312 11.43 3.76 -11.38
C ALA A 312 10.19 3.57 -10.48
N HIS A 313 9.09 4.26 -10.80
CA HIS A 313 7.79 4.04 -10.19
C HIS A 313 6.67 4.28 -11.22
N LEU A 314 5.57 3.51 -11.14
CA LEU A 314 4.40 3.64 -12.04
C LEU A 314 3.85 5.07 -12.06
N SER A 315 3.86 5.77 -10.94
CA SER A 315 3.35 7.15 -10.89
C SER A 315 4.13 8.15 -11.76
N PHE A 316 5.40 7.91 -12.07
CA PHE A 316 6.11 8.71 -13.06
C PHE A 316 5.59 8.45 -14.48
N GLN A 317 5.32 7.18 -14.81
CA GLN A 317 4.68 6.81 -16.07
C GLN A 317 3.30 7.48 -16.19
N GLU A 318 2.47 7.41 -15.15
CA GLU A 318 1.12 8.01 -15.13
C GLU A 318 1.18 9.54 -15.27
N TYR A 319 2.07 10.19 -14.50
CA TYR A 319 2.26 11.65 -14.56
C TYR A 319 2.76 12.14 -15.93
N LEU A 320 3.78 11.48 -16.48
CA LEU A 320 4.36 11.85 -17.76
C LEU A 320 3.39 11.57 -18.91
N ALA A 321 2.60 10.49 -18.85
CA ALA A 321 1.53 10.23 -19.81
C ALA A 321 0.43 11.31 -19.75
N ALA A 322 -0.01 11.70 -18.54
CA ALA A 322 -0.98 12.78 -18.35
C ALA A 322 -0.45 14.10 -18.94
N SER A 323 0.81 14.44 -18.64
CA SER A 323 1.51 15.61 -19.18
C SER A 323 1.58 15.59 -20.71
N GLN A 324 1.85 14.42 -21.31
CA GLN A 324 1.88 14.26 -22.76
C GLN A 324 0.50 14.52 -23.38
N ILE A 325 -0.56 13.95 -22.80
CA ILE A 325 -1.93 14.09 -23.30
C ILE A 325 -2.37 15.56 -23.29
N LYS A 326 -2.03 16.29 -22.22
CA LYS A 326 -2.25 17.74 -22.12
C LYS A 326 -1.50 18.48 -23.23
N LYS A 327 -0.22 18.15 -23.43
CA LYS A 327 0.63 18.78 -24.45
C LYS A 327 0.09 18.59 -25.86
N ILE A 328 -0.39 17.38 -26.19
CA ILE A 328 -0.96 17.08 -27.53
C ILE A 328 -2.47 17.36 -27.63
N LYS A 329 -3.11 17.88 -26.57
CA LYS A 329 -4.54 18.17 -26.48
C LYS A 329 -5.45 17.00 -26.88
N ASN A 330 -5.09 15.78 -26.49
CA ASN A 330 -5.82 14.56 -26.86
C ASN A 330 -6.70 14.02 -25.72
N GLU A 331 -7.61 14.85 -25.21
CA GLU A 331 -8.56 14.47 -24.14
C GLU A 331 -9.45 13.29 -24.51
N LYS A 332 -9.75 13.12 -25.82
CA LYS A 332 -10.55 12.01 -26.33
C LYS A 332 -9.98 10.64 -25.93
N LEU A 333 -8.66 10.52 -25.78
CA LEU A 333 -8.03 9.29 -25.31
C LEU A 333 -8.42 8.96 -23.87
N LEU A 334 -8.48 9.97 -22.99
CA LEU A 334 -8.88 9.81 -21.59
C LEU A 334 -10.37 9.48 -21.49
N ILE A 335 -11.21 10.18 -22.26
CA ILE A 335 -12.66 9.93 -22.29
C ILE A 335 -12.96 8.47 -22.68
N ARG A 336 -12.28 7.95 -23.72
CA ARG A 336 -12.44 6.55 -24.16
C ARG A 336 -12.01 5.54 -23.10
N ASN A 337 -11.06 5.90 -22.24
CA ASN A 337 -10.52 5.04 -21.19
C ASN A 337 -11.04 5.39 -19.80
N PHE A 338 -12.09 6.21 -19.68
CA PHE A 338 -12.53 6.71 -18.37
C PHE A 338 -13.01 5.61 -17.43
N SER A 339 -13.60 4.55 -17.98
CA SER A 339 -14.02 3.36 -17.24
C SER A 339 -12.90 2.35 -16.99
N ASN A 340 -11.69 2.58 -17.53
CA ASN A 340 -10.56 1.69 -17.37
C ASN A 340 -9.74 2.08 -16.14
N SER A 341 -9.69 1.20 -15.13
CA SER A 341 -8.97 1.44 -13.88
C SER A 341 -7.48 1.72 -14.07
N TRP A 342 -6.86 1.16 -15.11
CA TRP A 342 -5.46 1.43 -15.47
C TRP A 342 -5.20 2.91 -15.76
N TRP A 343 -6.20 3.61 -16.29
CA TRP A 343 -6.08 5.03 -16.64
C TRP A 343 -6.54 5.97 -15.54
N ALA A 344 -7.14 5.47 -14.47
CA ALA A 344 -7.78 6.30 -13.44
C ALA A 344 -6.81 7.33 -12.86
N GLU A 345 -5.59 6.93 -12.53
CA GLU A 345 -4.61 7.85 -11.96
C GLU A 345 -4.06 8.85 -12.98
N THR A 346 -3.83 8.41 -14.23
CA THR A 346 -3.46 9.32 -15.32
C THR A 346 -4.56 10.36 -15.59
N ILE A 347 -5.83 9.98 -15.44
CA ILE A 347 -6.99 10.88 -15.56
C ILE A 347 -7.01 11.89 -14.41
N ARG A 348 -6.78 11.47 -13.15
CA ARG A 348 -6.65 12.39 -12.00
C ARG A 348 -5.52 13.38 -12.19
N LEU A 349 -4.32 12.88 -12.51
CA LEU A 349 -3.14 13.71 -12.75
C LEU A 349 -3.35 14.66 -13.93
N TYR A 350 -4.09 14.25 -14.97
CA TYR A 350 -4.47 15.14 -16.07
C TYR A 350 -5.44 16.23 -15.61
N ALA A 351 -6.49 15.88 -14.87
CA ALA A 351 -7.46 16.83 -14.35
C ALA A 351 -6.77 17.87 -13.44
N ALA A 352 -5.86 17.42 -12.57
CA ALA A 352 -5.11 18.26 -11.64
C ALA A 352 -4.21 19.32 -12.31
N GLN A 353 -3.94 19.19 -13.61
CA GLN A 353 -3.15 20.13 -14.40
C GLN A 353 -3.93 20.82 -15.53
N SER A 354 -5.23 20.54 -15.70
CA SER A 354 -6.01 21.00 -16.86
C SER A 354 -7.43 21.44 -16.46
N ASP A 355 -8.19 21.99 -17.41
CA ASP A 355 -9.63 22.17 -17.25
C ASP A 355 -10.33 20.82 -17.45
N ALA A 356 -11.01 20.30 -16.43
CA ALA A 356 -11.64 18.99 -16.46
C ALA A 356 -13.10 19.03 -16.97
N THR A 357 -13.58 20.19 -17.45
CA THR A 357 -14.98 20.38 -17.91
C THR A 357 -15.38 19.37 -18.98
N THR A 358 -14.55 19.15 -20.00
CA THR A 358 -14.85 18.20 -21.09
C THR A 358 -14.92 16.77 -20.58
N LEU A 359 -14.02 16.38 -19.67
CA LEU A 359 -13.98 15.04 -19.08
C LEU A 359 -15.26 14.77 -18.28
N ILE A 360 -15.64 15.69 -17.39
CA ILE A 360 -16.82 15.52 -16.55
C ILE A 360 -18.11 15.57 -17.39
N ARG A 361 -18.17 16.43 -18.40
CA ARG A 361 -19.32 16.46 -19.33
C ARG A 361 -19.47 15.12 -20.06
N ALA A 362 -18.38 14.54 -20.53
CA ALA A 362 -18.42 13.23 -21.17
C ALA A 362 -18.95 12.12 -20.26
N VAL A 363 -18.71 12.21 -18.94
CA VAL A 363 -19.29 11.30 -17.94
C VAL A 363 -20.79 11.55 -17.76
N LEU A 364 -21.23 12.82 -17.69
CA LEU A 364 -22.64 13.17 -17.59
C LEU A 364 -23.46 12.68 -18.81
N ASP A 365 -22.83 12.60 -19.98
CA ASP A 365 -23.45 12.13 -21.22
C ASP A 365 -23.46 10.58 -21.35
N MET A 366 -22.87 9.83 -20.40
CA MET A 366 -22.87 8.37 -20.44
C MET A 366 -24.23 7.78 -20.07
N GLN A 367 -24.71 6.83 -20.88
CA GLN A 367 -25.99 6.14 -20.65
C GLN A 367 -25.95 5.19 -19.45
N SER A 368 -24.80 4.56 -19.19
CA SER A 368 -24.61 3.69 -18.03
C SER A 368 -23.41 4.19 -17.23
N LEU A 369 -23.64 4.45 -15.95
CA LEU A 369 -22.62 4.87 -15.02
C LEU A 369 -22.31 3.70 -14.10
N SER A 370 -21.01 3.47 -13.85
CA SER A 370 -20.57 2.61 -12.78
C SER A 370 -20.12 3.46 -11.59
N VAL A 371 -20.06 2.84 -10.41
CA VAL A 371 -19.58 3.48 -9.17
C VAL A 371 -18.17 4.03 -9.35
N ASN A 372 -17.28 3.28 -10.01
CA ASN A 372 -15.89 3.70 -10.25
C ASN A 372 -15.81 4.92 -11.18
N VAL A 373 -16.63 4.96 -12.24
CA VAL A 373 -16.69 6.09 -13.17
C VAL A 373 -17.17 7.35 -12.45
N MET A 374 -18.26 7.24 -11.70
CA MET A 374 -18.79 8.41 -10.97
C MET A 374 -17.84 8.87 -9.86
N ALA A 375 -17.22 7.95 -9.12
CA ALA A 375 -16.19 8.27 -8.13
C ALA A 375 -14.98 8.97 -8.76
N LEU A 376 -14.48 8.50 -9.90
CA LEU A 376 -13.38 9.14 -10.63
C LEU A 376 -13.77 10.53 -11.16
N ALA A 377 -15.02 10.73 -11.58
CA ALA A 377 -15.50 12.05 -11.98
C ALA A 377 -15.50 13.06 -10.81
N PHE A 378 -15.85 12.61 -9.61
CA PHE A 378 -15.73 13.42 -8.40
C PHE A 378 -14.26 13.66 -8.00
N ASP A 379 -13.38 12.66 -8.13
CA ASP A 379 -11.94 12.86 -7.93
C ASP A 379 -11.41 13.95 -8.88
N CYS A 380 -11.78 13.90 -10.16
CA CYS A 380 -11.45 14.95 -11.14
C CYS A 380 -12.00 16.32 -10.74
N LEU A 381 -13.24 16.39 -10.24
CA LEU A 381 -13.85 17.65 -9.79
C LEU A 381 -13.07 18.28 -8.63
N GLU A 382 -12.63 17.45 -7.67
CA GLU A 382 -11.92 17.86 -6.46
C GLU A 382 -10.47 18.26 -6.75
N GLU A 383 -9.78 17.54 -7.63
CA GLU A 383 -8.35 17.79 -7.92
C GLU A 383 -8.11 18.82 -9.03
N SER A 384 -9.10 19.06 -9.90
CA SER A 384 -8.91 19.89 -11.11
C SER A 384 -8.48 21.34 -10.84
N LEU A 385 -7.75 21.91 -11.81
CA LEU A 385 -7.45 23.36 -11.80
C LEU A 385 -8.71 24.19 -12.01
N ARG A 386 -9.60 23.72 -12.88
CA ARG A 386 -10.84 24.41 -13.24
C ARG A 386 -11.89 23.42 -13.74
N VAL A 387 -13.14 23.66 -13.35
CA VAL A 387 -14.34 23.06 -13.94
C VAL A 387 -15.40 24.14 -14.06
N ASP A 388 -16.11 24.17 -15.18
CA ASP A 388 -17.26 25.03 -15.40
C ASP A 388 -18.32 24.87 -14.29
N ALA A 389 -18.85 26.00 -13.80
CA ALA A 389 -19.77 26.00 -12.66
C ALA A 389 -21.06 25.22 -12.92
N LYS A 390 -21.58 25.27 -14.15
CA LYS A 390 -22.79 24.52 -14.53
C LYS A 390 -22.52 23.03 -14.57
N VAL A 391 -21.40 22.61 -15.16
CA VAL A 391 -21.00 21.18 -15.18
C VAL A 391 -20.76 20.64 -13.77
N ARG A 392 -20.12 21.43 -12.89
CA ARG A 392 -19.96 21.11 -11.46
C ARG A 392 -21.32 20.88 -10.80
N GLN A 393 -22.25 21.81 -10.96
CA GLN A 393 -23.59 21.70 -10.37
C GLN A 393 -24.35 20.49 -10.91
N GLN A 394 -24.27 20.21 -12.21
CA GLN A 394 -24.90 19.03 -12.82
C GLN A 394 -24.38 17.71 -12.24
N LEU A 395 -23.06 17.58 -12.04
CA LEU A 395 -22.49 16.36 -11.44
C LEU A 395 -22.93 16.18 -9.98
N ILE A 396 -22.94 17.26 -9.19
CA ILE A 396 -23.43 17.23 -7.81
C ILE A 396 -24.92 16.85 -7.78
N GLN A 397 -25.74 17.54 -8.58
CA GLN A 397 -27.17 17.29 -8.67
C GLN A 397 -27.47 15.84 -9.07
N ARG A 398 -26.73 15.28 -10.04
CA ARG A 398 -26.90 13.89 -10.46
C ARG A 398 -26.66 12.88 -9.33
N LEU A 399 -25.72 13.16 -8.44
CA LEU A 399 -25.49 12.35 -7.23
C LEU A 399 -26.62 12.57 -6.21
N GLU A 400 -27.04 13.81 -5.98
CA GLU A 400 -28.10 14.13 -5.02
C GLU A 400 -29.46 13.53 -5.41
N GLU A 401 -29.86 13.67 -6.67
CA GLU A 401 -31.04 13.01 -7.22
C GLU A 401 -30.93 11.49 -7.12
N GLY A 402 -29.73 10.94 -7.34
CA GLY A 402 -29.47 9.52 -7.17
C GLY A 402 -29.66 9.05 -5.73
N LEU A 403 -29.21 9.83 -4.75
CA LEU A 403 -29.39 9.53 -3.33
C LEU A 403 -30.86 9.54 -2.89
N GLU A 404 -31.70 10.36 -3.52
CA GLU A 404 -33.15 10.43 -3.25
C GLU A 404 -33.98 9.48 -4.13
N SER A 405 -33.37 8.87 -5.16
CA SER A 405 -34.07 8.00 -6.11
C SER A 405 -34.77 6.82 -5.43
N THR A 406 -35.97 6.48 -5.89
CA THR A 406 -36.67 5.26 -5.49
C THR A 406 -36.25 4.02 -6.29
N ASP A 407 -35.56 4.22 -7.42
CA ASP A 407 -34.93 3.14 -8.18
C ASP A 407 -33.71 2.60 -7.41
N LEU A 408 -33.74 1.30 -7.10
CA LEU A 408 -32.77 0.67 -6.21
C LEU A 408 -31.33 0.73 -6.76
N GLU A 409 -31.15 0.50 -8.05
CA GLU A 409 -29.83 0.50 -8.67
C GLU A 409 -29.23 1.91 -8.73
N THR A 410 -30.04 2.90 -9.11
CA THR A 410 -29.65 4.31 -9.09
C THR A 410 -29.28 4.77 -7.67
N PHE A 411 -30.09 4.39 -6.67
CA PHE A 411 -29.83 4.69 -5.27
C PHE A 411 -28.53 4.03 -4.77
N LYS A 412 -28.37 2.73 -4.98
CA LYS A 412 -27.17 1.98 -4.56
C LYS A 412 -25.92 2.58 -5.17
N LEU A 413 -25.92 2.91 -6.46
CA LEU A 413 -24.80 3.58 -7.11
C LEU A 413 -24.44 4.89 -6.41
N ALA A 414 -25.43 5.77 -6.21
CA ALA A 414 -25.20 7.07 -5.60
C ALA A 414 -24.73 6.97 -4.13
N ALA A 415 -25.33 6.08 -3.35
CA ALA A 415 -24.94 5.83 -1.96
C ALA A 415 -23.53 5.25 -1.85
N GLN A 416 -23.16 4.30 -2.73
CA GLN A 416 -21.80 3.76 -2.78
C GLN A 416 -20.79 4.84 -3.17
N VAL A 417 -21.08 5.68 -4.17
CA VAL A 417 -20.19 6.80 -4.55
C VAL A 417 -20.01 7.77 -3.39
N ARG A 418 -21.09 8.14 -2.68
CA ARG A 418 -21.02 8.98 -1.49
C ARG A 418 -20.12 8.36 -0.42
N LEU A 419 -20.31 7.07 -0.14
CA LEU A 419 -19.54 6.34 0.86
C LEU A 419 -18.04 6.27 0.48
N ILE A 420 -17.69 5.97 -0.78
CA ILE A 420 -16.30 6.00 -1.26
C ILE A 420 -15.66 7.37 -1.01
N ARG A 421 -16.38 8.45 -1.35
CA ARG A 421 -15.88 9.81 -1.17
C ARG A 421 -15.68 10.15 0.31
N ARG A 422 -16.60 9.74 1.18
CA ARG A 422 -16.42 9.87 2.64
C ARG A 422 -15.15 9.16 3.10
N LEU A 423 -14.98 7.89 2.74
CA LEU A 423 -13.87 7.06 3.20
C LEU A 423 -12.48 7.53 2.73
N LYS A 424 -12.43 8.38 1.69
CA LYS A 424 -11.19 9.04 1.22
C LYS A 424 -10.82 10.30 2.02
N ASN A 425 -11.78 10.91 2.70
CA ASN A 425 -11.63 12.24 3.33
C ASN A 425 -11.53 12.16 4.86
N PHE A 426 -10.95 11.07 5.37
CA PHE A 426 -10.70 10.93 6.81
C PHE A 426 -9.52 11.79 7.22
N VAL A 427 -9.60 12.33 8.44
CA VAL A 427 -8.51 13.07 9.07
C VAL A 427 -7.59 12.08 9.75
N ARG A 428 -6.31 12.11 9.40
CA ARG A 428 -5.32 11.22 10.01
C ARG A 428 -5.05 11.66 11.46
N ILE A 429 -5.28 10.76 12.42
CA ILE A 429 -4.91 10.97 13.83
C ILE A 429 -3.44 10.58 14.00
N ASN A 430 -3.09 9.36 13.58
CA ASN A 430 -1.74 8.82 13.68
C ASN A 430 -1.49 7.77 12.58
N GLU A 431 -0.51 6.88 12.80
CA GLU A 431 -0.12 5.84 11.84
C GLU A 431 -1.24 4.86 11.53
N GLU A 432 -2.01 4.51 12.57
CA GLU A 432 -2.96 3.41 12.60
C GLU A 432 -4.41 3.89 12.63
N LEU A 433 -4.64 5.17 12.96
CA LEU A 433 -5.97 5.74 13.19
C LEU A 433 -6.26 6.93 12.28
N GLU A 434 -7.46 6.91 11.69
CA GLU A 434 -8.04 8.02 10.97
C GLU A 434 -9.49 8.24 11.46
N ILE A 435 -9.93 9.49 11.56
CA ILE A 435 -11.27 9.85 12.04
C ILE A 435 -12.06 10.58 10.97
N ASP A 436 -13.34 10.26 10.87
CA ASP A 436 -14.26 10.92 9.96
C ASP A 436 -14.51 12.37 10.38
N SER A 437 -14.64 13.25 9.40
CA SER A 437 -14.92 14.68 9.55
C SER A 437 -16.41 15.00 9.52
N SER A 438 -17.29 13.99 9.42
CA SER A 438 -18.74 14.15 9.51
C SER A 438 -19.43 12.88 10.03
N TYR A 439 -20.73 12.96 10.29
CA TYR A 439 -21.57 11.82 10.66
C TYR A 439 -22.16 11.11 9.44
N ILE A 440 -22.40 9.81 9.56
CA ILE A 440 -23.07 8.97 8.55
C ILE A 440 -24.47 9.52 8.26
N THR A 441 -24.89 9.48 7.00
CA THR A 441 -26.24 9.93 6.59
C THR A 441 -27.24 8.79 6.48
N CYS A 442 -28.54 9.14 6.42
CA CYS A 442 -29.62 8.19 6.20
C CYS A 442 -29.40 7.32 4.94
N ALA A 443 -28.94 7.91 3.82
CA ALA A 443 -28.65 7.15 2.60
C ALA A 443 -27.52 6.12 2.75
N GLU A 444 -26.44 6.47 3.46
CA GLU A 444 -25.32 5.56 3.69
C GLU A 444 -25.73 4.41 4.62
N TYR A 445 -26.55 4.70 5.64
CA TYR A 445 -27.11 3.68 6.52
C TYR A 445 -28.15 2.80 5.80
N GLN A 446 -28.97 3.37 4.90
CA GLN A 446 -29.90 2.61 4.08
C GLN A 446 -29.17 1.64 3.15
N LEU A 447 -28.03 2.03 2.55
CA LEU A 447 -27.22 1.12 1.74
C LEU A 447 -26.79 -0.12 2.54
N PHE A 448 -26.43 0.04 3.82
CA PHE A 448 -26.15 -1.07 4.72
C PHE A 448 -27.37 -1.98 4.89
N LEU A 449 -28.55 -1.41 5.17
CA LEU A 449 -29.79 -2.20 5.33
C LEU A 449 -30.13 -2.97 4.05
N ASP A 450 -29.99 -2.33 2.89
CA ASP A 450 -30.31 -2.92 1.59
C ASP A 450 -29.34 -4.04 1.17
N GLU A 451 -28.06 -3.97 1.57
CA GLU A 451 -27.05 -5.00 1.25
C GLU A 451 -27.01 -6.15 2.27
N THR A 452 -27.48 -5.94 3.50
CA THR A 452 -27.41 -6.95 4.58
C THR A 452 -28.75 -7.61 4.91
N GLU A 453 -29.85 -7.11 4.33
CA GLU A 453 -31.22 -7.51 4.68
C GLU A 453 -31.50 -7.40 6.20
N GLU A 454 -30.84 -6.47 6.89
CA GLU A 454 -30.96 -6.30 8.34
C GLU A 454 -32.42 -5.95 8.70
N PRO A 455 -33.11 -6.78 9.51
CA PRO A 455 -34.53 -6.60 9.79
C PRO A 455 -34.85 -5.38 10.69
N ARG A 456 -33.84 -4.82 11.37
CA ARG A 456 -34.02 -3.76 12.37
C ARG A 456 -33.88 -2.37 11.75
N GLN A 457 -35.02 -1.79 11.38
CA GLN A 457 -35.08 -0.41 10.91
C GLN A 457 -34.86 0.61 12.06
N PRO A 458 -34.30 1.80 11.79
CA PRO A 458 -34.29 2.91 12.73
C PRO A 458 -35.70 3.25 13.22
N GLN A 459 -35.87 3.48 14.53
CA GLN A 459 -37.20 3.64 15.15
C GLN A 459 -37.99 4.84 14.60
N HIS A 460 -37.30 5.88 14.15
CA HIS A 460 -37.92 7.09 13.62
C HIS A 460 -38.34 6.96 12.14
N TRP A 461 -38.01 5.85 11.47
CA TRP A 461 -38.46 5.59 10.10
C TRP A 461 -39.82 4.88 10.10
N GLN A 462 -40.76 5.44 9.35
CA GLN A 462 -42.11 4.89 9.20
C GLN A 462 -42.18 3.75 8.17
N SER A 463 -41.11 3.53 7.40
CA SER A 463 -41.02 2.51 6.36
C SER A 463 -39.62 1.87 6.36
N LYS A 464 -39.42 0.84 5.52
CA LYS A 464 -38.09 0.23 5.29
C LYS A 464 -37.08 1.18 4.64
N ARG A 465 -37.52 2.38 4.25
CA ARG A 465 -36.70 3.44 3.66
C ARG A 465 -36.76 4.72 4.51
N PHE A 466 -35.67 5.49 4.51
CA PHE A 466 -35.63 6.83 5.07
C PHE A 466 -36.69 7.77 4.45
N PRO A 467 -37.15 8.81 5.18
CA PRO A 467 -38.13 9.78 4.66
C PRO A 467 -37.62 10.55 3.44
N VAL A 468 -38.51 10.89 2.51
CA VAL A 468 -38.15 11.64 1.28
C VAL A 468 -37.52 12.99 1.65
N GLY A 469 -36.36 13.30 1.06
CA GLY A 469 -35.60 14.52 1.35
C GLY A 469 -34.59 14.39 2.50
N ASP A 470 -34.55 13.23 3.18
CA ASP A 470 -33.65 12.99 4.31
C ASP A 470 -32.37 12.25 3.93
N ALA A 471 -32.12 11.94 2.64
CA ALA A 471 -30.98 11.11 2.23
C ALA A 471 -29.63 11.62 2.77
N LYS A 472 -29.47 12.95 2.81
CA LYS A 472 -28.28 13.66 3.29
C LYS A 472 -28.30 13.98 4.79
N LYS A 473 -29.42 13.82 5.50
CA LYS A 473 -29.49 14.08 6.94
C LYS A 473 -28.69 13.04 7.71
N THR A 474 -28.12 13.44 8.84
CA THR A 474 -27.42 12.56 9.77
C THR A 474 -28.36 11.48 10.29
N ILE A 475 -27.93 10.22 10.24
CA ILE A 475 -28.68 9.13 10.85
C ILE A 475 -28.58 9.22 12.37
N THR A 476 -29.70 9.16 13.08
CA THR A 476 -29.75 9.27 14.55
C THR A 476 -30.56 8.15 15.20
N GLY A 477 -30.42 7.99 16.52
CA GLY A 477 -31.21 7.03 17.29
C GLY A 477 -30.88 5.56 16.97
N ILE A 478 -29.64 5.30 16.54
CA ILE A 478 -29.17 3.96 16.24
C ILE A 478 -28.59 3.34 17.52
N SER A 479 -29.04 2.14 17.87
CA SER A 479 -28.46 1.41 19.00
C SER A 479 -26.99 1.09 18.72
N ARG A 480 -26.17 0.99 19.77
CA ARG A 480 -24.76 0.59 19.60
C ARG A 480 -24.62 -0.76 18.90
N GLU A 481 -25.50 -1.72 19.15
CA GLU A 481 -25.45 -3.02 18.48
C GLU A 481 -25.59 -2.86 16.95
N ASN A 482 -26.53 -2.04 16.50
CA ASN A 482 -26.72 -1.75 15.08
C ASN A 482 -25.55 -0.93 14.51
N ALA A 483 -24.97 -0.01 15.28
CA ALA A 483 -23.76 0.70 14.86
C ALA A 483 -22.57 -0.27 14.69
N LEU A 484 -22.39 -1.23 15.60
CA LEU A 484 -21.35 -2.27 15.47
C LEU A 484 -21.56 -3.12 14.22
N ARG A 485 -22.81 -3.52 13.92
CA ARG A 485 -23.15 -4.25 12.68
C ARG A 485 -22.84 -3.44 11.43
N PHE A 486 -23.16 -2.14 11.45
CA PHE A 486 -22.78 -1.22 10.37
C PHE A 486 -21.26 -1.18 10.19
N TYR A 487 -20.46 -1.14 11.26
CA TYR A 487 -19.00 -1.17 11.16
C TYR A 487 -18.45 -2.49 10.62
N ALA A 488 -18.99 -3.64 11.05
CA ALA A 488 -18.63 -4.95 10.50
C ALA A 488 -18.89 -4.98 8.99
N TRP A 489 -20.09 -4.56 8.58
CA TRP A 489 -20.45 -4.46 7.17
C TRP A 489 -19.50 -3.51 6.43
N LEU A 490 -19.27 -2.32 6.95
CA LEU A 490 -18.41 -1.31 6.31
C LEU A 490 -16.96 -1.79 6.16
N GLY A 491 -16.42 -2.48 7.16
CA GLY A 491 -15.11 -3.11 7.11
C GLY A 491 -15.01 -4.14 5.99
N LYS A 492 -15.98 -5.07 5.93
CA LYS A 492 -16.07 -6.07 4.84
C LYS A 492 -16.25 -5.40 3.48
N TRP A 493 -17.15 -4.42 3.39
CA TRP A 493 -17.47 -3.65 2.20
C TRP A 493 -16.25 -2.92 1.65
N TYR A 494 -15.45 -2.30 2.53
CA TYR A 494 -14.20 -1.64 2.18
C TYR A 494 -13.18 -2.66 1.68
N ARG A 495 -12.93 -3.75 2.43
CA ARG A 495 -11.93 -4.76 2.07
C ARG A 495 -12.25 -5.45 0.74
N SER A 496 -13.53 -5.65 0.42
CA SER A 496 -13.93 -6.30 -0.83
C SER A 496 -13.85 -5.40 -2.07
N ARG A 497 -13.88 -4.07 -1.91
CA ARG A 497 -13.98 -3.11 -3.03
C ARG A 497 -12.77 -2.16 -3.16
N LEU A 498 -12.21 -1.73 -2.04
CA LEU A 498 -11.17 -0.69 -1.97
C LEU A 498 -9.88 -1.17 -1.30
N GLY A 499 -9.97 -2.22 -0.47
CA GLY A 499 -8.84 -2.75 0.27
C GLY A 499 -7.85 -3.51 -0.61
N ASN A 500 -6.58 -3.50 -0.21
CA ASN A 500 -5.59 -4.40 -0.76
C ASN A 500 -5.80 -5.80 -0.18
N GLN A 501 -6.31 -6.74 -0.99
CA GLN A 501 -6.59 -8.12 -0.56
C GLN A 501 -5.34 -8.88 -0.07
N LEU A 502 -4.15 -8.35 -0.36
CA LEU A 502 -2.87 -8.97 -0.03
C LEU A 502 -2.27 -8.41 1.27
N SER A 503 -2.91 -7.42 1.88
CA SER A 503 -2.41 -6.78 3.09
C SER A 503 -2.49 -7.73 4.29
N GLU A 504 -1.38 -7.86 5.03
CA GLU A 504 -1.37 -8.50 6.34
C GLU A 504 -2.15 -7.71 7.40
N MET A 505 -2.55 -6.48 7.08
CA MET A 505 -3.40 -5.63 7.90
C MET A 505 -4.78 -5.43 7.25
N ALA A 506 -5.83 -5.70 8.01
CA ALA A 506 -7.23 -5.53 7.62
C ALA A 506 -7.79 -4.22 8.22
N VAL A 507 -8.47 -3.43 7.38
CA VAL A 507 -9.12 -2.19 7.81
C VAL A 507 -10.44 -2.48 8.54
N HIS A 508 -10.66 -1.84 9.68
CA HIS A 508 -11.87 -1.92 10.50
C HIS A 508 -12.34 -0.53 10.95
N TYR A 509 -13.57 -0.46 11.46
CA TYR A 509 -14.20 0.79 11.91
C TYR A 509 -14.76 0.66 13.31
N ARG A 510 -14.77 1.77 14.06
CA ARG A 510 -15.34 1.84 15.40
C ARG A 510 -15.89 3.23 15.71
N LEU A 511 -16.60 3.35 16.83
CA LEU A 511 -16.95 4.64 17.41
C LEU A 511 -15.69 5.41 17.87
N PRO A 512 -15.65 6.74 17.68
CA PRO A 512 -14.67 7.60 18.34
C PRO A 512 -14.75 7.48 19.87
N LYS A 513 -13.60 7.60 20.53
CA LYS A 513 -13.50 7.79 21.98
C LYS A 513 -13.75 9.26 22.33
N GLU A 514 -14.11 9.55 23.59
CA GLU A 514 -14.33 10.92 24.04
C GLU A 514 -13.10 11.82 23.82
N GLU A 515 -11.89 11.30 24.05
CA GLU A 515 -10.66 12.08 23.81
C GLU A 515 -10.48 12.43 22.32
N GLU A 516 -10.84 11.50 21.43
CA GLU A 516 -10.76 11.69 19.98
C GLU A 516 -11.80 12.72 19.50
N ILE A 517 -13.01 12.71 20.07
CA ILE A 517 -14.05 13.70 19.78
C ILE A 517 -13.61 15.09 20.25
N ASN A 518 -13.05 15.19 21.45
CA ASN A 518 -12.61 16.47 22.02
C ASN A 518 -11.41 17.06 21.25
N GLN A 519 -10.50 16.21 20.77
CA GLN A 519 -9.33 16.65 20.03
C GLN A 519 -9.64 16.97 18.56
N TYR A 520 -10.57 16.25 17.94
CA TYR A 520 -10.96 16.38 16.53
C TYR A 520 -12.44 16.74 16.40
N SER A 521 -12.88 17.78 17.14
CA SER A 521 -14.28 18.19 17.15
C SER A 521 -14.75 18.75 15.81
N ILE A 522 -16.00 18.48 15.48
CA ILE A 522 -16.70 19.06 14.33
C ILE A 522 -17.96 19.79 14.80
N ASN A 523 -18.44 20.76 14.02
CA ASN A 523 -19.59 21.61 14.41
C ASN A 523 -20.83 20.80 14.81
N ASP A 524 -21.02 19.65 14.16
CA ASP A 524 -22.15 18.76 14.34
C ASP A 524 -22.09 17.93 15.65
N ASP A 525 -20.95 17.88 16.35
CA ASP A 525 -20.80 17.09 17.58
C ASP A 525 -21.73 17.56 18.70
N GLN A 526 -22.08 18.85 18.75
CA GLN A 526 -23.03 19.40 19.73
C GLN A 526 -24.44 18.81 19.57
N ASN A 527 -24.80 18.39 18.36
CA ASN A 527 -26.15 17.92 18.03
C ASN A 527 -26.23 16.38 17.98
N PHE A 528 -25.13 15.70 17.60
CA PHE A 528 -25.19 14.30 17.20
C PHE A 528 -24.19 13.37 17.90
N SER A 529 -23.31 13.87 18.78
CA SER A 529 -22.29 13.03 19.47
C SER A 529 -22.88 11.82 20.19
N GLU A 530 -24.05 11.96 20.81
CA GLU A 530 -24.70 10.87 21.54
C GLU A 530 -25.67 10.03 20.70
N SER A 531 -26.07 10.51 19.52
CA SER A 531 -27.17 9.92 18.75
C SER A 531 -26.81 9.46 17.33
N GLY A 532 -25.74 10.01 16.76
CA GLY A 532 -25.29 9.74 15.39
C GLY A 532 -24.16 8.73 15.30
N ILE A 533 -23.87 8.28 14.07
CA ILE A 533 -22.75 7.37 13.79
C ILE A 533 -21.59 8.19 13.19
N ARG A 534 -20.47 8.25 13.92
CA ARG A 534 -19.18 8.76 13.42
C ARG A 534 -18.16 7.62 13.35
N LEU A 535 -17.22 7.70 12.42
CA LEU A 535 -16.27 6.62 12.16
C LEU A 535 -14.87 6.97 12.64
N VAL A 536 -14.22 6.01 13.29
CA VAL A 536 -12.76 5.92 13.36
C VAL A 536 -12.34 4.67 12.60
N LYS A 537 -11.51 4.86 11.58
CA LYS A 537 -10.87 3.82 10.81
C LYS A 537 -9.58 3.41 11.49
N PHE A 538 -9.35 2.11 11.60
CA PHE A 538 -8.13 1.56 12.14
C PHE A 538 -7.74 0.25 11.43
N GLN A 539 -6.55 -0.26 11.72
CA GLN A 539 -6.06 -1.51 11.15
C GLN A 539 -5.86 -2.57 12.23
N LEU A 540 -6.16 -3.82 11.88
CA LEU A 540 -5.88 -5.01 12.69
C LEU A 540 -5.08 -5.99 11.85
N PRO A 541 -4.16 -6.77 12.45
CA PRO A 541 -3.56 -7.90 11.76
C PRO A 541 -4.66 -8.83 11.19
N SER A 542 -4.52 -9.23 9.93
CA SER A 542 -5.54 -9.96 9.17
C SER A 542 -5.99 -11.25 9.86
N LYS A 543 -5.10 -11.89 10.65
CA LYS A 543 -5.42 -13.06 11.50
C LYS A 543 -6.53 -12.79 12.53
N TYR A 544 -6.75 -11.54 12.94
CA TYR A 544 -7.82 -11.15 13.86
C TYR A 544 -9.09 -10.65 13.18
N SER A 545 -9.05 -10.41 11.86
CA SER A 545 -10.12 -9.72 11.15
C SER A 545 -11.45 -10.47 11.20
N GLN A 546 -11.42 -11.79 11.14
CA GLN A 546 -12.64 -12.60 11.15
C GLN A 546 -13.28 -12.66 12.53
N LEU A 547 -12.46 -12.78 13.59
CA LEU A 547 -12.93 -12.69 14.98
C LEU A 547 -13.61 -11.35 15.23
N ALA A 548 -12.94 -10.27 14.85
CA ALA A 548 -13.46 -8.92 14.82
C ALA A 548 -14.84 -8.83 14.16
N ASP A 549 -14.96 -9.29 12.91
CA ASP A 549 -16.21 -9.26 12.15
C ASP A 549 -17.36 -9.98 12.90
N TYR A 550 -17.11 -11.17 13.45
CA TYR A 550 -18.13 -11.91 14.21
C TYR A 550 -18.56 -11.17 15.49
N LEU A 551 -17.61 -10.56 16.20
CA LEU A 551 -17.90 -9.79 17.41
C LEU A 551 -18.74 -8.54 17.10
N TRP A 552 -18.36 -7.77 16.09
CA TRP A 552 -19.12 -6.59 15.65
C TRP A 552 -20.50 -6.94 15.11
N SER A 553 -20.67 -8.09 14.45
CA SER A 553 -21.97 -8.61 14.00
C SER A 553 -22.83 -9.20 15.12
N GLY A 554 -22.31 -9.33 16.35
CA GLY A 554 -23.02 -9.93 17.48
C GLY A 554 -23.16 -11.46 17.38
N GLU A 555 -22.35 -12.12 16.55
CA GLU A 555 -22.30 -13.57 16.37
C GLU A 555 -21.43 -14.23 17.47
N TRP A 556 -21.79 -14.04 18.74
CA TRP A 556 -20.95 -14.38 19.90
C TRP A 556 -20.45 -15.81 19.91
N LYS A 557 -21.28 -16.78 19.50
CA LYS A 557 -20.89 -18.19 19.43
C LYS A 557 -19.83 -18.43 18.35
N THR A 558 -20.03 -17.87 17.16
CA THR A 558 -19.07 -17.96 16.07
C THR A 558 -17.76 -17.25 16.44
N ALA A 559 -17.84 -16.11 17.12
CA ALA A 559 -16.68 -15.41 17.65
C ALA A 559 -15.92 -16.23 18.70
N ASP A 560 -16.61 -16.98 19.55
CA ASP A 560 -16.00 -17.89 20.53
C ASP A 560 -15.21 -19.01 19.83
N GLU A 561 -15.82 -19.66 18.84
CA GLU A 561 -15.18 -20.67 18.00
C GLU A 561 -14.01 -20.09 17.20
N GLU A 562 -14.11 -18.85 16.71
CA GLU A 562 -13.03 -18.18 15.98
C GLU A 562 -11.88 -17.79 16.89
N THR A 563 -12.18 -17.34 18.12
CA THR A 563 -11.16 -17.10 19.17
C THR A 563 -10.34 -18.38 19.39
N VAL A 564 -10.98 -19.55 19.32
CA VAL A 564 -10.28 -20.83 19.39
C VAL A 564 -9.28 -21.04 18.28
N LYS A 565 -9.67 -20.80 17.04
CA LYS A 565 -8.78 -20.97 15.90
C LYS A 565 -7.61 -20.00 15.93
N VAL A 566 -7.89 -18.72 16.21
CA VAL A 566 -6.87 -17.67 16.26
C VAL A 566 -5.82 -17.95 17.34
N MET A 567 -6.23 -18.35 18.54
CA MET A 567 -5.28 -18.69 19.60
C MET A 567 -4.41 -19.91 19.22
N LEU A 568 -4.98 -20.94 18.59
CA LEU A 568 -4.20 -22.08 18.12
C LEU A 568 -3.21 -21.68 17.02
N GLN A 569 -3.61 -20.78 16.11
CA GLN A 569 -2.76 -20.25 15.06
C GLN A 569 -1.59 -19.45 15.63
N VAL A 570 -1.83 -18.59 16.62
CA VAL A 570 -0.77 -17.81 17.28
C VAL A 570 0.25 -18.71 17.98
N ALA A 571 -0.21 -19.81 18.58
CA ALA A 571 0.66 -20.76 19.25
C ALA A 571 1.32 -21.79 18.31
N GLY A 572 0.95 -21.84 17.03
CA GLY A 572 1.39 -22.88 16.09
C GLY A 572 0.91 -24.29 16.46
N ARG A 573 -0.31 -24.40 17.03
CA ARG A 573 -0.90 -25.61 17.61
C ARG A 573 -2.20 -26.05 16.90
N GLU A 574 -2.38 -25.67 15.65
CA GLU A 574 -3.60 -25.94 14.88
C GLU A 574 -3.88 -27.43 14.69
N ARG A 575 -2.81 -28.25 14.63
CA ARG A 575 -2.93 -29.72 14.49
C ARG A 575 -3.38 -30.38 15.78
N GLU A 576 -2.86 -29.92 16.91
CA GLU A 576 -3.13 -30.43 18.24
C GLU A 576 -4.53 -30.06 18.73
N ARG A 577 -5.04 -28.90 18.29
CA ARG A 577 -6.39 -28.39 18.61
C ARG A 577 -6.61 -28.09 20.10
N TYR A 578 -5.55 -27.98 20.89
CA TYR A 578 -5.58 -27.55 22.28
C TYR A 578 -4.25 -26.87 22.66
N LEU A 579 -4.29 -26.00 23.67
CA LEU A 579 -3.11 -25.35 24.24
C LEU A 579 -2.78 -26.00 25.58
N ASP A 580 -1.55 -26.44 25.80
CA ASP A 580 -1.07 -26.89 27.10
C ASP A 580 -0.60 -25.72 27.98
N VAL A 581 -0.20 -26.01 29.23
CA VAL A 581 0.23 -24.97 30.18
C VAL A 581 1.42 -24.17 29.65
N ARG A 582 2.38 -24.83 29.00
CA ARG A 582 3.58 -24.18 28.46
C ARG A 582 3.22 -23.28 27.27
N ASP A 583 2.28 -23.72 26.44
CA ASP A 583 1.79 -22.88 25.34
C ASP A 583 1.15 -21.59 25.90
N ILE A 584 0.33 -21.70 26.97
CA ILE A 584 -0.32 -20.55 27.61
C ILE A 584 0.68 -19.60 28.27
N GLU A 585 1.67 -20.15 28.99
CA GLU A 585 2.73 -19.36 29.64
C GLU A 585 3.59 -18.60 28.62
N ASN A 586 3.85 -19.19 27.46
CA ASN A 586 4.64 -18.57 26.39
C ASN A 586 3.81 -17.81 25.35
N PHE A 587 2.48 -17.77 25.49
CA PHE A 587 1.61 -17.15 24.50
C PHE A 587 1.89 -15.63 24.42
N PRO A 588 2.04 -15.03 23.24
CA PRO A 588 2.43 -13.61 23.14
C PRO A 588 1.43 -12.65 23.80
N CYS A 589 1.92 -11.73 24.65
CA CYS A 589 1.09 -10.76 25.37
C CYS A 589 0.34 -9.81 24.42
N SER A 590 0.99 -9.36 23.35
CA SER A 590 0.39 -8.48 22.34
C SER A 590 -0.83 -9.12 21.68
N ASP A 591 -0.71 -10.39 21.28
CA ASP A 591 -1.78 -11.15 20.63
C ASP A 591 -2.96 -11.39 21.59
N LEU A 592 -2.66 -11.75 22.85
CA LEU A 592 -3.68 -11.96 23.86
C LEU A 592 -4.43 -10.67 24.20
N HIS A 593 -3.71 -9.54 24.27
CA HIS A 593 -4.30 -8.23 24.48
C HIS A 593 -5.23 -7.83 23.34
N ILE A 594 -4.85 -8.05 22.09
CA ILE A 594 -5.72 -7.77 20.93
C ILE A 594 -7.03 -8.57 21.02
N ILE A 595 -6.94 -9.87 21.28
CA ILE A 595 -8.12 -10.73 21.42
C ILE A 595 -9.03 -10.22 22.53
N ASP A 596 -8.48 -9.93 23.71
CA ASP A 596 -9.25 -9.43 24.86
C ASP A 596 -9.93 -8.09 24.55
N GLN A 597 -9.20 -7.13 23.98
CA GLN A 597 -9.74 -5.82 23.64
C GLN A 597 -10.89 -5.89 22.63
N LEU A 598 -10.83 -6.81 21.66
CA LEU A 598 -11.95 -7.03 20.73
C LEU A 598 -13.21 -7.49 21.47
N TRP A 599 -13.08 -8.46 22.38
CA TRP A 599 -14.20 -8.96 23.18
C TRP A 599 -14.76 -7.89 24.11
N VAL A 600 -13.90 -7.21 24.85
CA VAL A 600 -14.26 -6.13 25.79
C VAL A 600 -14.95 -5.00 25.03
N TYR A 601 -14.39 -4.58 23.90
CA TYR A 601 -15.00 -3.54 23.08
C TYR A 601 -16.38 -3.97 22.59
N ALA A 602 -16.51 -5.08 21.87
CA ALA A 602 -17.80 -5.49 21.29
C ALA A 602 -18.89 -5.64 22.36
N SER A 603 -18.53 -6.18 23.54
CA SER A 603 -19.46 -6.50 24.62
C SER A 603 -19.71 -5.36 25.64
N LYS A 604 -19.13 -4.17 25.48
CA LYS A 604 -19.12 -3.09 26.50
C LYS A 604 -18.53 -3.54 27.85
N GLY A 605 -17.47 -4.34 27.82
CA GLY A 605 -16.80 -4.88 29.00
C GLY A 605 -17.56 -6.02 29.68
N HIS A 606 -18.58 -6.58 29.04
CA HIS A 606 -19.33 -7.72 29.58
C HIS A 606 -18.59 -9.05 29.40
N PHE A 607 -17.81 -9.18 28.33
CA PHE A 607 -17.03 -10.36 27.95
C PHE A 607 -15.57 -10.00 27.71
N GLY A 608 -14.68 -10.97 27.91
CA GLY A 608 -13.23 -10.79 27.80
C GLY A 608 -12.48 -11.66 28.82
N PHE A 609 -11.22 -11.99 28.50
CA PHE A 609 -10.33 -12.68 29.42
C PHE A 609 -9.96 -11.81 30.62
N SER A 610 -9.80 -10.49 30.43
CA SER A 610 -9.56 -9.54 31.52
C SER A 610 -10.77 -9.44 32.48
N VAL A 611 -11.99 -9.51 31.93
CA VAL A 611 -13.23 -9.56 32.71
C VAL A 611 -13.30 -10.84 33.53
N GLN A 612 -13.05 -11.99 32.89
CA GLN A 612 -12.97 -13.28 33.57
C GLN A 612 -11.92 -13.31 34.67
N LYS A 613 -10.75 -12.72 34.41
CA LYS A 613 -9.65 -12.65 35.38
C LYS A 613 -10.04 -11.85 36.61
N LYS A 614 -10.71 -10.71 36.46
CA LYS A 614 -11.23 -9.92 37.59
C LYS A 614 -12.22 -10.73 38.45
N ILE A 615 -13.11 -11.50 37.82
CA ILE A 615 -14.05 -12.39 38.52
C ILE A 615 -13.29 -13.52 39.23
N TYR A 616 -12.31 -14.14 38.56
CA TYR A 616 -11.52 -15.20 39.16
C TYR A 616 -10.75 -14.71 40.40
N GLN A 617 -10.13 -13.53 40.32
CA GLN A 617 -9.40 -12.90 41.43
C GLN A 617 -10.32 -12.47 42.57
N SER A 618 -11.53 -11.95 42.29
CA SER A 618 -12.47 -11.56 43.35
C SER A 618 -12.98 -12.77 44.16
N LEU A 619 -12.92 -13.97 43.59
CA LEU A 619 -13.20 -15.24 44.26
C LEU A 619 -11.98 -15.83 44.99
N GLY A 620 -10.86 -15.08 45.06
CA GLY A 620 -9.61 -15.50 45.70
C GLY A 620 -8.65 -16.26 44.79
N GLY A 621 -8.87 -16.26 43.47
CA GLY A 621 -8.02 -16.94 42.49
C GLY A 621 -6.59 -16.41 42.48
N THR A 622 -5.62 -17.33 42.49
CA THR A 622 -4.19 -17.03 42.41
C THR A 622 -3.55 -17.76 41.24
N ARG A 623 -2.21 -17.71 41.12
CA ARG A 623 -1.49 -18.52 40.13
C ARG A 623 -1.58 -20.01 40.41
N GLU A 624 -1.73 -20.40 41.67
CA GLU A 624 -1.92 -21.79 42.06
C GLU A 624 -3.36 -22.23 41.80
N TYR A 625 -3.50 -23.36 41.10
CA TYR A 625 -4.80 -23.91 40.79
C TYR A 625 -5.53 -24.33 42.07
N ASN A 626 -6.71 -23.76 42.30
CA ASN A 626 -7.62 -24.16 43.36
C ASN A 626 -8.96 -24.60 42.76
N GLU A 627 -9.30 -25.87 42.93
CA GLU A 627 -10.49 -26.49 42.37
C GLU A 627 -11.79 -25.83 42.85
N LYS A 628 -11.88 -25.49 44.15
CA LYS A 628 -13.08 -24.84 44.72
C LYS A 628 -13.31 -23.46 44.09
N ILE A 629 -12.24 -22.68 43.95
CA ILE A 629 -12.29 -21.35 43.34
C ILE A 629 -12.62 -21.45 41.86
N TRP A 630 -12.03 -22.42 41.14
CA TRP A 630 -12.35 -22.68 39.74
C TRP A 630 -13.84 -23.02 39.55
N TYR A 631 -14.40 -23.88 40.40
CA TYR A 631 -15.83 -24.21 40.33
C TYR A 631 -16.74 -23.04 40.70
N ALA A 632 -16.35 -22.20 41.67
CA ALA A 632 -17.08 -20.97 41.99
C ALA A 632 -17.07 -20.02 40.78
N PHE A 633 -15.91 -19.85 40.15
CA PHE A 633 -15.77 -19.04 38.93
C PHE A 633 -16.66 -19.56 37.80
N CYS A 634 -16.61 -20.87 37.49
CA CYS A 634 -17.46 -21.48 36.47
C CYS A 634 -18.97 -21.30 36.74
N ASP A 635 -19.36 -21.19 38.00
CA ASP A 635 -20.74 -20.89 38.39
C ASP A 635 -21.09 -19.42 38.11
N SER A 636 -20.22 -18.50 38.54
CA SER A 636 -20.38 -17.05 38.34
C SER A 636 -20.47 -16.65 36.87
N VAL A 637 -19.67 -17.26 36.00
CA VAL A 637 -19.71 -17.00 34.54
C VAL A 637 -20.75 -17.87 33.82
N GLY A 638 -21.45 -18.76 34.53
CA GLY A 638 -22.55 -19.55 33.98
C GLY A 638 -22.14 -20.71 33.06
N TRP A 639 -21.00 -21.35 33.27
CA TRP A 639 -20.59 -22.53 32.47
C TRP A 639 -21.14 -23.86 32.97
N LYS A 640 -21.76 -23.89 34.16
CA LYS A 640 -22.37 -25.11 34.72
C LYS A 640 -23.77 -25.43 34.18
N ASN A 641 -24.51 -24.43 33.71
CA ASN A 641 -25.90 -24.59 33.29
C ASN A 641 -26.03 -24.70 31.77
N LYS A 642 -26.94 -25.57 31.29
CA LYS A 642 -27.37 -25.59 29.88
C LYS A 642 -28.30 -24.40 29.64
N TRP A 643 -27.75 -23.21 29.42
CA TRP A 643 -28.53 -22.03 29.08
C TRP A 643 -29.24 -22.24 27.73
N LYS A 644 -30.56 -22.02 27.70
CA LYS A 644 -31.33 -21.96 26.45
C LYS A 644 -31.19 -20.54 25.88
N TRP A 645 -30.40 -20.42 24.82
CA TRP A 645 -30.12 -19.18 24.10
C TRP A 645 -31.40 -18.43 23.70
N ARG A 646 -31.54 -17.17 24.12
CA ARG A 646 -32.55 -16.26 23.54
C ARG A 646 -31.95 -14.88 23.22
N ILE A 647 -31.18 -14.25 24.12
CA ILE A 647 -30.54 -12.93 23.89
C ILE A 647 -29.17 -12.85 24.62
N PRO A 648 -28.11 -12.22 24.07
CA PRO A 648 -26.79 -12.10 24.70
C PRO A 648 -26.75 -11.32 26.02
N SER A 649 -27.68 -10.39 26.25
CA SER A 649 -27.82 -9.64 27.52
C SER A 649 -28.18 -10.54 28.70
N ASP A 650 -28.67 -11.75 28.44
CA ASP A 650 -29.09 -12.71 29.46
C ASP A 650 -27.92 -13.58 29.95
N LEU A 651 -26.74 -13.46 29.33
CA LEU A 651 -25.55 -14.23 29.71
C LEU A 651 -24.81 -13.56 30.87
N PRO A 652 -24.26 -14.33 31.83
CA PRO A 652 -23.49 -13.76 32.93
C PRO A 652 -22.25 -13.00 32.48
N LEU A 653 -21.79 -12.09 33.34
CA LEU A 653 -20.52 -11.37 33.16
C LEU A 653 -19.37 -12.37 33.00
N GLY A 654 -18.48 -12.15 32.03
CA GLY A 654 -17.34 -13.03 31.76
C GLY A 654 -17.71 -14.37 31.13
N HIS A 655 -18.95 -14.59 30.66
CA HIS A 655 -19.34 -15.86 30.04
C HIS A 655 -18.50 -16.24 28.82
N PHE A 656 -18.04 -15.26 28.04
CA PHE A 656 -17.15 -15.44 26.90
C PHE A 656 -15.82 -14.69 27.11
N PRO A 657 -14.73 -15.12 26.45
CA PRO A 657 -14.61 -16.33 25.62
C PRO A 657 -14.51 -17.61 26.46
N ARG A 658 -15.04 -18.74 25.99
CA ARG A 658 -15.00 -19.99 26.75
C ARG A 658 -13.62 -20.67 26.61
N PRO A 659 -13.04 -21.16 27.72
CA PRO A 659 -11.81 -21.92 27.68
C PRO A 659 -12.09 -23.33 27.17
N ASP A 660 -11.35 -23.75 26.15
CA ASP A 660 -11.23 -25.16 25.74
C ASP A 660 -10.25 -25.92 26.65
N ARG A 661 -9.90 -27.16 26.25
CA ARG A 661 -8.88 -27.96 26.95
C ARG A 661 -7.56 -27.18 27.05
N GLY A 662 -7.20 -26.86 28.30
CA GLY A 662 -5.95 -26.21 28.66
C GLY A 662 -5.97 -24.67 28.66
N ARG A 663 -6.94 -24.01 28.02
CA ARG A 663 -7.16 -22.57 28.23
C ARG A 663 -7.69 -22.18 29.59
N LYS A 664 -8.21 -23.13 30.38
CA LYS A 664 -8.55 -22.89 31.79
C LYS A 664 -7.36 -22.38 32.61
N TYR A 665 -6.13 -22.62 32.16
CA TYR A 665 -4.90 -22.13 32.81
C TYR A 665 -4.59 -20.66 32.50
N LEU A 666 -5.28 -20.05 31.53
CA LEU A 666 -5.06 -18.66 31.13
C LEU A 666 -5.31 -17.68 32.27
N LEU A 667 -6.35 -17.90 33.08
CA LEU A 667 -6.69 -17.02 34.23
C LEU A 667 -5.72 -17.14 35.41
N SER A 668 -5.02 -18.28 35.54
CA SER A 668 -4.06 -18.51 36.63
C SER A 668 -2.62 -18.18 36.22
N HIS A 669 -2.21 -18.50 35.00
CA HIS A 669 -0.79 -18.45 34.60
C HIS A 669 -0.41 -17.14 33.89
N ARG A 670 -1.38 -16.31 33.46
CA ARG A 670 -1.14 -15.03 32.77
C ARG A 670 -1.50 -13.82 33.63
N MET A 671 -0.59 -13.47 34.53
CA MET A 671 -0.74 -12.32 35.44
C MET A 671 -0.64 -10.95 34.75
N ASP A 672 -0.17 -10.92 33.51
CA ASP A 672 -0.02 -9.76 32.63
C ASP A 672 -1.30 -9.34 31.86
N LEU A 673 -2.36 -10.15 31.91
CA LEU A 673 -3.71 -9.85 31.39
C LEU A 673 -4.41 -8.67 32.08
#